data_AF-A0A7W2ATL8-F1
#
_entry.id   AF-A0A7W2ATL8-F1
#
_cell.length_a   1.000
_cell.length_b   1.000
_cell.length_c   1.000
_cell.angle_alpha   90.00
_cell.angle_beta   90.00
_cell.angle_gamma   90.00
#
_symmetry.space_group_name_H-M   'P 1'
#
loop_
_entity.id
_entity.type
_entity.pdbx_description
1 polymer ?
#
loop_
_entity_poly.entity_id
_entity_poly.type
_entity_poly.pdbx_seq_one_letter_code
_entity_poly.pdbx_strand_id
1 'polypeptide(L)'
;MHWILIMLLGFGSLAQESDSPVDPVGGDGPKGSLKFQITDTNDNPVPSRLTFRKQNGSRQKFFSETQVLPEDLAIRDDVICTLSGTGHITLPVGTWVIYASRGPEWGIDRQEVSIAEGAVTEASFQLEHQIDSSGWAAADYHLHTLTYSGHGDSNMTERIISIASEALEVGIATDHNHHTDYDPTIEKLSAGDHFQGVVGNEISVPLGHFNAFPLEPWGEVVDVQSSNGPRMFRAVRKMGTGGVTPVIQVNHPRWEAIDYFRIAGLDPITGESADTDWSIDFDSVEIFNENPGWGYYDAETSDRFVGTSRHSVLEDWHQLLNRGARITAVGNSDSHTVNVNLAGWPRNYFPVSNDQPGQIPVKEICDTVKNGQVFTTYGPFIKFSVNGKGMGETVQAERAAVRLKVEVHAADWIDVDRVLVIVDGDVVETIPVPDSREIVRLIDERKIPVRTDGWIAVRVEGDDSLAPIVPDKDRPILPIAMTNPVYVDVDGDGRVTAPVEVARNWLENFSGNEIELHAEWQARQPHQRVSMLHACDQDSETVRTLLLWGLQDPSRLVWLAAARTTELLEIRNDSALTRELVRRFESHGLDAWALSVLLRAMPPEESGPRVAELLGSKGKEALGIHTRQILTLLPGQFVRRMFVSEPIPGGGEEGIRRVLSMSAEDRPTQRVLLSTEEGQFDLQQYGKERGRSDDCVFVLRCTLISPTDRTVTLAAGSDDGCLLQVNGNTIVEDFADQGVDPLDHLIQVPLKQGTNEVLFLIANGSGKSGASLRILDDEVVVQSAGGSKRPPISPRQRVLSDMAALHAAATLYRLNQGNWPTSVRDLVEANLIGNLTADPWGGEYQIVPKEEKVEILSLGADGSEGGIGIEADIRYAP
;
A
#
# COMPACT_ATOMS: atom_id res chain seq x y z
N MET A 1 -56.83 20.70 -74.32
CA MET A 1 -56.74 19.26 -74.00
C MET A 1 -56.36 19.17 -72.53
N HIS A 2 -57.34 19.00 -71.63
CA HIS A 2 -57.72 17.72 -71.01
C HIS A 2 -56.59 17.16 -70.11
N TRP A 3 -56.55 17.52 -68.82
CA TRP A 3 -57.21 16.87 -67.66
C TRP A 3 -56.52 15.54 -67.25
N ILE A 4 -55.94 15.46 -66.04
CA ILE A 4 -56.46 14.69 -64.89
C ILE A 4 -55.52 14.79 -63.67
N LEU A 5 -56.17 14.99 -62.54
CA LEU A 5 -55.74 15.06 -61.14
C LEU A 5 -56.06 13.70 -60.48
N ILE A 6 -55.12 13.04 -59.79
CA ILE A 6 -55.44 11.96 -58.81
C ILE A 6 -54.48 12.01 -57.60
N MET A 7 -55.07 12.41 -56.47
CA MET A 7 -54.96 11.95 -55.06
C MET A 7 -53.61 11.56 -54.42
N LEU A 8 -53.24 12.35 -53.40
CA LEU A 8 -53.26 11.99 -51.96
C LEU A 8 -53.30 10.49 -51.59
N LEU A 9 -52.16 9.96 -51.15
CA LEU A 9 -51.94 8.91 -50.13
C LEU A 9 -50.47 9.13 -49.69
N GLY A 10 -50.18 9.68 -48.52
CA GLY A 10 -50.29 8.96 -47.26
C GLY A 10 -49.08 8.03 -47.05
N PHE A 11 -47.89 8.59 -46.82
CA PHE A 11 -46.79 7.89 -46.16
C PHE A 11 -46.42 8.67 -44.89
N GLY A 12 -47.36 8.68 -43.95
CA GLY A 12 -46.97 8.71 -42.55
C GLY A 12 -46.30 7.36 -42.27
N SER A 13 -44.99 7.37 -42.11
CA SER A 13 -44.28 6.29 -41.45
C SER A 13 -44.64 6.36 -39.96
N LEU A 14 -45.83 5.85 -39.61
CA LEU A 14 -46.14 5.41 -38.26
C LEU A 14 -45.33 4.13 -38.02
N ALA A 15 -44.05 4.29 -37.66
CA ALA A 15 -43.50 3.44 -36.63
C ALA A 15 -44.05 4.02 -35.32
N GLN A 16 -45.22 3.52 -34.93
CA GLN A 16 -45.70 3.70 -33.57
C GLN A 16 -44.75 2.87 -32.70
N GLU A 17 -43.62 3.47 -32.30
CA GLU A 17 -42.82 2.96 -31.18
C GLU A 17 -43.81 2.71 -30.05
N SER A 18 -43.82 1.50 -29.51
CA SER A 18 -44.71 1.18 -28.42
C SER A 18 -44.33 2.07 -27.24
N ASP A 19 -45.16 3.05 -26.89
CA ASP A 19 -45.09 3.84 -25.64
C ASP A 19 -45.44 2.98 -24.42
N SER A 20 -45.08 1.70 -24.47
CA SER A 20 -45.24 0.73 -23.40
C SER A 20 -43.99 0.78 -22.53
N PRO A 21 -44.15 0.78 -21.19
CA PRO A 21 -43.01 0.80 -20.29
C PRO A 21 -42.16 -0.45 -20.49
N VAL A 22 -40.85 -0.31 -20.41
CA VAL A 22 -39.99 -1.46 -20.13
C VAL A 22 -40.10 -1.84 -18.66
N ASP A 23 -39.85 -3.10 -18.34
CA ASP A 23 -40.10 -3.65 -17.01
C ASP A 23 -38.82 -4.04 -16.26
N PRO A 24 -38.05 -3.07 -15.73
CA PRO A 24 -36.86 -3.38 -14.94
C PRO A 24 -37.18 -4.00 -13.58
N VAL A 25 -38.42 -3.87 -13.10
CA VAL A 25 -38.86 -4.42 -11.79
C VAL A 25 -38.96 -5.94 -11.83
N GLY A 26 -39.40 -6.52 -12.95
CA GLY A 26 -39.61 -7.96 -13.08
C GLY A 26 -40.70 -8.53 -12.15
N GLY A 27 -41.01 -9.83 -12.29
CA GLY A 27 -42.02 -10.53 -11.48
C GLY A 27 -43.48 -10.04 -11.63
N ASP A 28 -44.39 -10.65 -10.86
CA ASP A 28 -45.86 -10.47 -10.99
C ASP A 28 -46.48 -9.52 -9.93
N GLY A 29 -45.66 -8.79 -9.17
CA GLY A 29 -46.16 -7.86 -8.15
C GLY A 29 -46.94 -6.68 -8.76
N PRO A 30 -47.78 -5.96 -7.98
CA PRO A 30 -48.48 -4.76 -8.47
C PRO A 30 -47.50 -3.66 -8.92
N LYS A 31 -47.67 -3.18 -10.15
CA LYS A 31 -46.82 -2.15 -10.78
C LYS A 31 -47.67 -1.04 -11.42
N GLY A 32 -47.11 0.16 -11.42
CA GLY A 32 -47.47 1.21 -12.39
C GLY A 32 -46.27 1.52 -13.28
N SER A 33 -46.33 2.59 -14.05
CA SER A 33 -45.17 3.07 -14.81
C SER A 33 -44.84 4.53 -14.54
N LEU A 34 -43.56 4.86 -14.73
CA LEU A 34 -43.00 6.20 -14.69
C LEU A 34 -42.47 6.53 -16.07
N LYS A 35 -42.99 7.60 -16.67
CA LYS A 35 -42.43 8.26 -17.83
C LYS A 35 -41.65 9.47 -17.33
N PHE A 36 -40.33 9.46 -17.50
CA PHE A 36 -39.45 10.50 -16.98
C PHE A 36 -38.73 11.24 -18.10
N GLN A 37 -38.41 12.50 -17.82
CA GLN A 37 -37.54 13.35 -18.62
C GLN A 37 -36.62 14.14 -17.69
N ILE A 38 -35.35 14.28 -18.06
CA ILE A 38 -34.32 15.00 -17.31
C ILE A 38 -33.67 15.98 -18.28
N THR A 39 -33.72 17.27 -17.98
CA THR A 39 -33.21 18.33 -18.85
C THR A 39 -32.30 19.30 -18.12
N ASP A 40 -31.47 20.02 -18.88
CA ASP A 40 -30.79 21.22 -18.37
C ASP A 40 -31.76 22.41 -18.22
N THR A 41 -31.24 23.57 -17.82
CA THR A 41 -32.00 24.82 -17.70
C THR A 41 -32.43 25.43 -19.05
N ASN A 42 -31.95 24.89 -20.16
CA ASN A 42 -32.32 25.26 -21.54
C ASN A 42 -33.28 24.23 -22.19
N ASP A 43 -33.86 23.33 -21.38
CA ASP A 43 -34.76 22.25 -21.80
C ASP A 43 -34.10 21.19 -22.73
N ASN A 44 -32.78 21.13 -22.80
CA ASN A 44 -32.07 20.07 -23.52
C ASN A 44 -32.02 18.80 -22.67
N PRO A 45 -32.32 17.61 -23.21
CA PRO A 45 -32.12 16.36 -22.50
C PRO A 45 -30.65 16.15 -22.14
N VAL A 46 -30.38 15.64 -20.94
CA VAL A 46 -29.02 15.37 -20.47
C VAL A 46 -28.88 13.95 -19.92
N PRO A 47 -27.75 13.26 -20.16
CA PRO A 47 -27.48 12.00 -19.47
C PRO A 47 -27.50 12.23 -17.96
N SER A 48 -28.01 11.29 -17.19
CA SER A 48 -28.21 11.49 -15.76
C SER A 48 -28.43 10.19 -15.02
N ARG A 49 -28.25 10.24 -13.70
CA ARG A 49 -28.57 9.15 -12.80
C ARG A 49 -29.82 9.45 -11.99
N LEU A 50 -30.75 8.51 -11.96
CA LEU A 50 -31.89 8.47 -11.06
C LEU A 50 -31.59 7.54 -9.88
N THR A 51 -31.73 8.07 -8.66
CA THR A 51 -31.57 7.30 -7.41
C THR A 51 -32.91 7.21 -6.69
N PHE A 52 -33.35 5.98 -6.39
CA PHE A 52 -34.67 5.72 -5.83
C PHE A 52 -34.59 5.41 -4.33
N ARG A 53 -35.42 6.09 -3.53
CA ARG A 53 -35.51 5.92 -2.07
C ARG A 53 -36.96 5.83 -1.62
N LYS A 54 -37.19 5.25 -0.43
CA LYS A 54 -38.45 5.43 0.29
C LYS A 54 -38.54 6.80 0.94
N GLN A 55 -39.75 7.21 1.34
CA GLN A 55 -39.98 8.48 2.03
C GLN A 55 -39.17 8.64 3.32
N ASN A 56 -38.87 7.54 4.02
CA ASN A 56 -38.01 7.53 5.20
C ASN A 56 -36.49 7.54 4.86
N GLY A 57 -36.13 7.71 3.60
CA GLY A 57 -34.74 7.69 3.10
C GLY A 57 -34.15 6.30 2.90
N SER A 58 -34.84 5.22 3.29
CA SER A 58 -34.27 3.87 3.20
C SER A 58 -34.14 3.39 1.74
N ARG A 59 -33.03 2.71 1.46
CA ARG A 59 -32.80 1.97 0.22
C ARG A 59 -33.72 0.74 0.14
N GLN A 60 -34.28 0.47 -1.04
CA GLN A 60 -34.96 -0.80 -1.34
C GLN A 60 -34.41 -1.34 -2.66
N LYS A 61 -34.10 -2.64 -2.71
CA LYS A 61 -33.75 -3.35 -3.95
C LYS A 61 -35.03 -3.83 -4.63
N PHE A 62 -35.29 -3.39 -5.86
CA PHE A 62 -36.53 -3.75 -6.56
C PHE A 62 -36.39 -3.83 -8.09
N PHE A 63 -35.28 -3.41 -8.68
CA PHE A 63 -34.98 -3.73 -10.08
C PHE A 63 -34.28 -5.09 -10.16
N SER A 64 -34.89 -6.06 -10.84
CA SER A 64 -34.32 -7.39 -11.05
C SER A 64 -33.90 -7.64 -12.50
N GLU A 65 -34.52 -6.95 -13.47
CA GLU A 65 -34.23 -7.09 -14.90
C GLU A 65 -33.33 -5.92 -15.33
N THR A 66 -32.02 -6.11 -15.27
CA THR A 66 -31.05 -5.02 -15.46
C THR A 66 -30.71 -4.72 -16.92
N GLN A 67 -31.08 -5.60 -17.85
CA GLN A 67 -30.71 -5.51 -19.27
C GLN A 67 -31.86 -5.05 -20.16
N VAL A 68 -32.82 -4.31 -19.62
CA VAL A 68 -33.90 -3.69 -20.40
C VAL A 68 -33.44 -2.35 -20.97
N LEU A 69 -33.64 -2.14 -22.27
CA LEU A 69 -33.11 -0.98 -23.02
C LEU A 69 -31.61 -0.73 -22.74
N PRO A 70 -30.73 -1.74 -22.94
CA PRO A 70 -29.33 -1.67 -22.52
C PRO A 70 -28.51 -0.65 -23.33
N GLU A 71 -29.04 -0.12 -24.44
CA GLU A 71 -28.41 0.93 -25.24
C GLU A 71 -28.69 2.34 -24.70
N ASP A 72 -29.56 2.48 -23.70
CA ASP A 72 -29.85 3.77 -23.06
C ASP A 72 -29.76 3.71 -21.53
N LEU A 73 -30.07 2.57 -20.93
CA LEU A 73 -30.19 2.42 -19.48
C LEU A 73 -29.13 1.45 -18.91
N ALA A 74 -28.43 1.89 -17.87
CA ALA A 74 -27.66 1.03 -16.98
C ALA A 74 -28.38 0.94 -15.63
N ILE A 75 -28.87 -0.24 -15.28
CA ILE A 75 -29.84 -0.44 -14.19
C ILE A 75 -29.25 -1.32 -13.09
N ARG A 76 -29.38 -0.90 -11.84
CA ARG A 76 -29.08 -1.70 -10.64
C ARG A 76 -30.21 -1.58 -9.64
N ASP A 77 -30.14 -2.37 -8.56
CA ASP A 77 -31.14 -2.53 -7.49
C ASP A 77 -32.10 -1.35 -7.23
N ASP A 78 -31.58 -0.12 -7.23
CA ASP A 78 -32.22 1.12 -6.83
C ASP A 78 -31.73 2.36 -7.60
N VAL A 79 -31.06 2.16 -8.75
CA VAL A 79 -30.42 3.22 -9.54
C VAL A 79 -30.60 2.93 -11.02
N ILE A 80 -30.84 3.98 -11.80
CA ILE A 80 -30.82 3.96 -13.27
C ILE A 80 -29.91 5.10 -13.75
N CYS A 81 -28.86 4.78 -14.50
CA CYS A 81 -28.16 5.75 -15.34
C CYS A 81 -28.80 5.74 -16.74
N THR A 82 -29.07 6.91 -17.31
CA THR A 82 -29.68 7.08 -18.63
C THR A 82 -28.79 7.95 -19.51
N LEU A 83 -28.60 7.55 -20.77
CA LEU A 83 -27.85 8.33 -21.75
C LEU A 83 -28.72 9.44 -22.36
N SER A 84 -29.97 9.14 -22.71
CA SER A 84 -30.90 10.09 -23.34
C SER A 84 -31.51 11.10 -22.37
N GLY A 85 -31.46 10.83 -21.06
CA GLY A 85 -32.18 11.62 -20.06
C GLY A 85 -33.69 11.36 -20.06
N THR A 86 -34.19 10.38 -20.82
CA THR A 86 -35.62 10.08 -20.94
C THR A 86 -35.90 8.60 -20.79
N GLY A 87 -37.11 8.23 -20.39
CA GLY A 87 -37.48 6.82 -20.35
C GLY A 87 -38.91 6.58 -19.91
N HIS A 88 -39.39 5.36 -20.17
CA HIS A 88 -40.69 4.87 -19.70
C HIS A 88 -40.48 3.48 -19.07
N ILE A 89 -40.52 3.42 -17.74
CA ILE A 89 -40.18 2.23 -16.95
C ILE A 89 -41.34 1.82 -16.04
N THR A 90 -41.42 0.55 -15.66
CA THR A 90 -42.27 0.12 -14.54
C THR A 90 -41.64 0.47 -13.20
N LEU A 91 -42.48 0.67 -12.17
CA LEU A 91 -42.09 0.79 -10.77
C LEU A 91 -43.09 0.06 -9.88
N PRO A 92 -42.67 -0.48 -8.71
CA PRO A 92 -43.62 -1.05 -7.76
C PRO A 92 -44.58 0.02 -7.24
N VAL A 93 -45.84 -0.37 -7.02
CA VAL A 93 -46.87 0.52 -6.45
C VAL A 93 -46.42 1.06 -5.09
N GLY A 94 -46.55 2.37 -4.91
CA GLY A 94 -46.13 3.07 -3.70
C GLY A 94 -45.61 4.46 -3.97
N THR A 95 -45.13 5.11 -2.91
CA THR A 95 -44.51 6.45 -3.01
C THR A 95 -43.00 6.33 -2.95
N TRP A 96 -42.33 7.00 -3.87
CA TRP A 96 -40.89 6.98 -4.07
C TRP A 96 -40.34 8.41 -4.00
N VAL A 97 -39.17 8.56 -3.41
CA VAL A 97 -38.37 9.78 -3.53
C VAL A 97 -37.29 9.50 -4.57
N ILE A 98 -37.29 10.28 -5.64
CA ILE A 98 -36.39 10.10 -6.78
C ILE A 98 -35.47 11.33 -6.84
N TYR A 99 -34.17 11.08 -6.87
CA TYR A 99 -33.14 12.10 -7.08
C TYR A 99 -32.59 11.97 -8.49
N ALA A 100 -32.54 13.07 -9.24
CA ALA A 100 -31.81 13.19 -10.49
C ALA A 100 -30.47 13.90 -10.23
N SER A 101 -29.36 13.34 -10.71
CA SER A 101 -28.00 13.88 -10.52
C SER A 101 -27.12 13.70 -11.75
N ARG A 102 -26.14 14.59 -11.95
CA ARG A 102 -25.17 14.59 -13.07
C ARG A 102 -23.76 15.02 -12.62
N GLY A 103 -23.14 14.28 -11.70
CA GLY A 103 -21.82 14.65 -11.15
C GLY A 103 -21.82 15.88 -10.23
N PRO A 104 -20.63 16.30 -9.73
CA PRO A 104 -20.47 17.33 -8.70
C PRO A 104 -20.59 18.78 -9.20
N GLU A 105 -20.55 19.01 -10.51
CA GLU A 105 -20.72 20.36 -11.08
C GLU A 105 -22.18 20.80 -11.19
N TRP A 106 -23.10 19.84 -11.04
CA TRP A 106 -24.52 20.03 -11.26
C TRP A 106 -25.28 20.01 -9.94
N GLY A 107 -26.39 20.76 -9.90
CA GLY A 107 -27.38 20.65 -8.83
C GLY A 107 -28.10 19.30 -8.84
N ILE A 108 -28.97 19.08 -7.85
CA ILE A 108 -29.83 17.89 -7.74
C ILE A 108 -31.29 18.32 -7.80
N ASP A 109 -32.10 17.62 -8.59
CA ASP A 109 -33.56 17.71 -8.47
C ASP A 109 -34.11 16.48 -7.72
N ARG A 110 -35.04 16.73 -6.79
CA ARG A 110 -35.62 15.74 -5.90
C ARG A 110 -37.14 15.82 -5.93
N GLN A 111 -37.77 14.72 -6.34
CA GLN A 111 -39.24 14.65 -6.42
C GLN A 111 -39.80 13.46 -5.65
N GLU A 112 -40.99 13.66 -5.07
CA GLU A 112 -41.80 12.59 -4.50
C GLU A 112 -42.86 12.17 -5.52
N VAL A 113 -42.84 10.89 -5.91
CA VAL A 113 -43.68 10.34 -6.98
C VAL A 113 -44.51 9.18 -6.45
N SER A 114 -45.83 9.25 -6.61
CA SER A 114 -46.76 8.19 -6.22
C SER A 114 -47.16 7.34 -7.42
N ILE A 115 -46.76 6.07 -7.41
CA ILE A 115 -47.04 5.09 -8.46
C ILE A 115 -48.29 4.28 -8.08
N ALA A 116 -49.31 4.35 -8.94
CA ALA A 116 -50.56 3.59 -8.80
C ALA A 116 -50.61 2.40 -9.78
N GLU A 117 -51.33 1.34 -9.39
CA GLU A 117 -51.41 0.11 -10.17
C GLU A 117 -52.00 0.37 -11.58
N GLY A 118 -51.27 -0.05 -12.62
CA GLY A 118 -51.66 0.09 -14.02
C GLY A 118 -51.71 1.53 -14.56
N ALA A 119 -51.35 2.53 -13.75
CA ALA A 119 -51.33 3.94 -14.18
C ALA A 119 -49.95 4.35 -14.69
N VAL A 120 -49.94 5.28 -15.66
CA VAL A 120 -48.74 5.99 -16.10
C VAL A 120 -48.61 7.27 -15.29
N THR A 121 -47.44 7.46 -14.68
CA THR A 121 -47.07 8.67 -13.92
C THR A 121 -45.99 9.40 -14.70
N GLU A 122 -46.13 10.71 -14.88
CA GLU A 122 -45.11 11.54 -15.55
C GLU A 122 -44.29 12.32 -14.50
N ALA A 123 -42.98 12.38 -14.69
CA ALA A 123 -42.09 13.22 -13.88
C ALA A 123 -41.05 13.90 -14.77
N SER A 124 -40.80 15.19 -14.55
CA SER A 124 -39.81 15.97 -15.30
C SER A 124 -38.84 16.57 -14.30
N PHE A 125 -37.56 16.25 -14.43
CA PHE A 125 -36.48 16.74 -13.60
C PHE A 125 -35.68 17.80 -14.35
N GLN A 126 -35.23 18.84 -13.66
CA GLN A 126 -34.38 19.88 -14.24
C GLN A 126 -33.09 20.04 -13.45
N LEU A 127 -31.95 19.87 -14.12
CA LEU A 127 -30.62 20.01 -13.52
C LEU A 127 -29.94 21.30 -14.00
N GLU A 128 -29.41 22.07 -13.07
CA GLU A 128 -28.60 23.25 -13.38
C GLU A 128 -27.11 22.88 -13.33
N HIS A 129 -26.36 23.26 -14.36
CA HIS A 129 -24.90 23.25 -14.31
C HIS A 129 -24.45 24.46 -13.48
N GLN A 130 -24.02 24.21 -12.26
CA GLN A 130 -23.78 25.26 -11.26
C GLN A 130 -22.32 25.75 -11.27
N ILE A 131 -21.37 24.89 -11.66
CA ILE A 131 -19.94 25.20 -11.61
C ILE A 131 -19.42 25.55 -13.01
N ASP A 132 -18.88 26.76 -13.16
CA ASP A 132 -18.17 27.17 -14.37
C ASP A 132 -16.73 26.62 -14.36
N SER A 133 -16.57 25.47 -15.00
CA SER A 133 -15.32 24.76 -15.23
C SER A 133 -14.69 25.08 -16.60
N SER A 134 -15.09 26.16 -17.29
CA SER A 134 -14.55 26.53 -18.61
C SER A 134 -13.00 26.52 -18.63
N GLY A 135 -12.43 25.87 -19.64
CA GLY A 135 -10.98 25.66 -19.76
C GLY A 135 -10.41 24.56 -18.84
N TRP A 136 -11.25 23.76 -18.22
CA TRP A 136 -10.90 22.55 -17.48
C TRP A 136 -11.71 21.36 -18.00
N ALA A 137 -11.21 20.15 -17.75
CA ALA A 137 -11.93 18.91 -18.00
C ALA A 137 -11.86 17.99 -16.78
N ALA A 138 -12.94 17.26 -16.52
CA ALA A 138 -13.01 16.21 -15.53
C ALA A 138 -12.59 14.86 -16.14
N ALA A 139 -11.76 14.13 -15.40
CA ALA A 139 -11.31 12.80 -15.78
C ALA A 139 -11.37 11.79 -14.64
N ASP A 140 -11.59 10.55 -15.02
CA ASP A 140 -11.31 9.38 -14.21
C ASP A 140 -10.25 8.52 -14.90
N TYR A 141 -9.10 8.36 -14.23
CA TYR A 141 -7.94 7.66 -14.78
C TYR A 141 -7.92 6.16 -14.45
N HIS A 142 -8.94 5.63 -13.76
CA HIS A 142 -8.99 4.23 -13.34
C HIS A 142 -10.42 3.67 -13.41
N LEU A 143 -10.74 2.98 -14.51
CA LEU A 143 -12.08 2.47 -14.81
C LEU A 143 -12.04 1.05 -15.35
N HIS A 144 -12.99 0.23 -14.90
CA HIS A 144 -13.10 -1.18 -15.27
C HIS A 144 -14.45 -1.51 -15.89
N THR A 145 -14.43 -2.59 -16.67
CA THR A 145 -15.61 -3.25 -17.21
C THR A 145 -15.59 -4.72 -16.84
N LEU A 146 -16.77 -5.26 -16.50
CA LEU A 146 -16.97 -6.70 -16.37
C LEU A 146 -16.56 -7.45 -17.66
N THR A 147 -16.69 -6.78 -18.81
CA THR A 147 -16.39 -7.35 -20.13
C THR A 147 -14.93 -7.80 -20.27
N TYR A 148 -13.97 -7.01 -19.79
CA TYR A 148 -12.54 -7.30 -19.96
C TYR A 148 -11.81 -7.59 -18.65
N SER A 149 -12.14 -6.91 -17.54
CA SER A 149 -11.58 -7.21 -16.22
C SER A 149 -12.12 -8.51 -15.62
N GLY A 150 -13.28 -9.00 -16.08
CA GLY A 150 -13.85 -10.29 -15.68
C GLY A 150 -14.51 -10.31 -14.29
N HIS A 151 -14.56 -9.17 -13.59
CA HIS A 151 -15.30 -9.00 -12.34
C HIS A 151 -15.91 -7.59 -12.25
N GLY A 152 -16.72 -7.34 -11.22
CA GLY A 152 -17.60 -6.19 -11.15
C GLY A 152 -18.99 -6.49 -11.73
N ASP A 153 -19.74 -5.43 -12.05
CA ASP A 153 -21.06 -5.57 -12.66
C ASP A 153 -21.26 -4.75 -13.94
N SER A 154 -20.44 -3.73 -14.21
CA SER A 154 -20.63 -2.82 -15.34
C SER A 154 -20.06 -3.40 -16.63
N ASN A 155 -20.90 -3.77 -17.60
CA ASN A 155 -20.40 -4.12 -18.94
C ASN A 155 -19.96 -2.86 -19.72
N MET A 156 -19.38 -3.06 -20.91
CA MET A 156 -18.94 -1.97 -21.79
C MET A 156 -20.00 -0.89 -22.02
N THR A 157 -21.20 -1.27 -22.45
CA THR A 157 -22.31 -0.34 -22.73
C THR A 157 -22.70 0.45 -21.47
N GLU A 158 -22.86 -0.26 -20.35
CA GLU A 158 -23.21 0.34 -19.06
C GLU A 158 -22.12 1.29 -18.54
N ARG A 159 -20.85 1.00 -18.82
CA ARG A 159 -19.71 1.86 -18.47
C ARG A 159 -19.79 3.19 -19.23
N ILE A 160 -20.05 3.16 -20.53
CA ILE A 160 -20.21 4.39 -21.34
C ILE A 160 -21.38 5.23 -20.81
N ILE A 161 -22.53 4.59 -20.52
CA ILE A 161 -23.72 5.26 -19.99
C ILE A 161 -23.43 5.88 -18.62
N SER A 162 -22.75 5.15 -17.71
CA SER A 162 -22.44 5.65 -16.37
C SER A 162 -21.42 6.80 -16.39
N ILE A 163 -20.38 6.76 -17.23
CA ILE A 163 -19.44 7.88 -17.41
C ILE A 163 -20.19 9.13 -17.88
N ALA A 164 -21.00 9.00 -18.93
CA ALA A 164 -21.78 10.12 -19.47
C ALA A 164 -22.76 10.69 -18.42
N SER A 165 -23.36 9.83 -17.58
CA SER A 165 -24.29 10.23 -16.52
C SER A 165 -23.63 10.98 -15.37
N GLU A 166 -22.32 10.83 -15.17
CA GLU A 166 -21.54 11.51 -14.12
C GLU A 166 -20.81 12.76 -14.61
N ALA A 167 -21.05 13.18 -15.86
CA ALA A 167 -20.40 14.33 -16.51
C ALA A 167 -18.88 14.30 -16.34
N LEU A 168 -18.27 13.23 -16.85
CA LEU A 168 -16.82 13.15 -17.04
C LEU A 168 -16.54 13.39 -18.51
N GLU A 169 -15.64 14.30 -18.86
CA GLU A 169 -15.26 14.54 -20.26
C GLU A 169 -14.20 13.53 -20.76
N VAL A 170 -13.45 12.90 -19.85
CA VAL A 170 -12.41 11.91 -20.18
C VAL A 170 -12.53 10.67 -19.28
N GLY A 171 -12.58 9.48 -19.88
CA GLY A 171 -12.45 8.21 -19.18
C GLY A 171 -11.28 7.39 -19.71
N ILE A 172 -10.34 7.00 -18.84
CA ILE A 172 -9.25 6.09 -19.23
C ILE A 172 -9.70 4.65 -19.03
N ALA A 173 -9.67 3.85 -20.09
CA ALA A 173 -10.14 2.47 -20.08
C ALA A 173 -9.04 1.54 -19.59
N THR A 174 -9.05 1.17 -18.29
CA THR A 174 -7.91 0.50 -17.63
C THR A 174 -8.26 -0.90 -17.14
N ASP A 175 -8.99 -1.68 -17.94
CA ASP A 175 -9.26 -3.08 -17.58
C ASP A 175 -7.97 -3.89 -17.32
N HIS A 176 -8.05 -4.87 -16.41
CA HIS A 176 -6.89 -5.61 -15.94
C HIS A 176 -6.15 -6.31 -17.09
N ASN A 177 -4.88 -5.93 -17.28
CA ASN A 177 -3.98 -6.53 -18.26
C ASN A 177 -4.58 -6.56 -19.69
N HIS A 178 -5.43 -5.59 -20.04
CA HIS A 178 -6.06 -5.47 -21.35
C HIS A 178 -6.02 -4.03 -21.85
N HIS A 179 -5.66 -3.84 -23.13
CA HIS A 179 -5.72 -2.53 -23.77
C HIS A 179 -7.14 -2.29 -24.26
N THR A 180 -7.96 -1.65 -23.44
CA THR A 180 -9.38 -1.49 -23.74
C THR A 180 -9.63 -0.24 -24.56
N ASP A 181 -10.43 -0.38 -25.61
CA ASP A 181 -10.85 0.72 -26.47
C ASP A 181 -12.36 0.96 -26.33
N TYR A 182 -12.72 2.16 -25.85
CA TYR A 182 -14.10 2.57 -25.66
C TYR A 182 -14.73 3.12 -26.94
N ASP A 183 -13.94 3.58 -27.92
CA ASP A 183 -14.43 4.31 -29.10
C ASP A 183 -15.52 3.56 -29.88
N PRO A 184 -15.40 2.24 -30.16
CA PRO A 184 -16.45 1.52 -30.87
C PRO A 184 -17.80 1.51 -30.12
N THR A 185 -17.77 1.50 -28.79
CA THR A 185 -18.99 1.52 -27.97
C THR A 185 -19.54 2.94 -27.85
N ILE A 186 -18.67 3.95 -27.72
CA ILE A 186 -19.05 5.37 -27.75
C ILE A 186 -19.75 5.72 -29.06
N GLU A 187 -19.20 5.30 -30.20
CA GLU A 187 -19.80 5.50 -31.53
C GLU A 187 -21.16 4.81 -31.64
N LYS A 188 -21.25 3.55 -31.21
CA LYS A 188 -22.50 2.78 -31.23
C LYS A 188 -23.62 3.49 -30.46
N LEU A 189 -23.28 4.08 -29.32
CA LEU A 189 -24.23 4.76 -28.44
C LEU A 189 -24.41 6.25 -28.77
N SER A 190 -23.66 6.79 -29.74
CA SER A 190 -23.63 8.23 -30.03
C SER A 190 -23.30 9.08 -28.78
N ALA A 191 -22.41 8.57 -27.91
CA ALA A 191 -22.06 9.22 -26.64
C ALA A 191 -20.87 10.21 -26.75
N GLY A 192 -20.29 10.38 -27.95
CA GLY A 192 -19.07 11.17 -28.16
C GLY A 192 -19.21 12.66 -27.87
N ASP A 193 -20.44 13.19 -27.87
CA ASP A 193 -20.73 14.57 -27.48
C ASP A 193 -20.67 14.77 -25.95
N HIS A 194 -20.58 13.68 -25.18
CA HIS A 194 -20.54 13.73 -23.71
C HIS A 194 -19.16 13.44 -23.13
N PHE A 195 -18.35 12.61 -23.77
CA PHE A 195 -16.99 12.29 -23.31
C PHE A 195 -16.14 11.58 -24.38
N GLN A 196 -14.84 11.48 -24.12
CA GLN A 196 -13.92 10.61 -24.89
C GLN A 196 -13.29 9.51 -24.03
N GLY A 197 -13.05 8.36 -24.67
CA GLY A 197 -12.21 7.32 -24.12
C GLY A 197 -10.73 7.56 -24.40
N VAL A 198 -9.86 7.11 -23.51
CA VAL A 198 -8.44 6.92 -23.81
C VAL A 198 -8.07 5.49 -23.49
N VAL A 199 -7.43 4.83 -24.44
CA VAL A 199 -6.99 3.45 -24.31
C VAL A 199 -5.91 3.37 -23.23
N GLY A 200 -6.19 2.60 -22.18
CA GLY A 200 -5.28 2.33 -21.08
C GLY A 200 -5.20 0.86 -20.75
N ASN A 201 -4.54 0.56 -19.62
CA ASN A 201 -4.40 -0.78 -19.07
C ASN A 201 -4.07 -0.64 -17.58
N GLU A 202 -4.80 -1.35 -16.71
CA GLU A 202 -4.29 -1.62 -15.35
C GLU A 202 -3.40 -2.86 -15.39
N ILE A 203 -2.10 -2.61 -15.45
CA ILE A 203 -1.06 -3.65 -15.36
C ILE A 203 -1.11 -4.22 -13.96
N SER A 204 -1.67 -5.42 -13.84
CA SER A 204 -1.91 -6.11 -12.57
C SER A 204 -0.93 -7.27 -12.45
N VAL A 205 0.12 -7.08 -11.66
CA VAL A 205 1.28 -7.99 -11.56
C VAL A 205 1.63 -8.28 -10.09
N PRO A 206 2.44 -9.30 -9.77
CA PRO A 206 2.84 -9.59 -8.38
C PRO A 206 3.53 -8.42 -7.65
N LEU A 207 4.09 -7.46 -8.38
CA LEU A 207 4.71 -6.26 -7.82
C LEU A 207 3.69 -5.23 -7.29
N GLY A 208 2.45 -5.26 -7.79
CA GLY A 208 1.41 -4.27 -7.54
C GLY A 208 0.64 -3.91 -8.82
N HIS A 209 -0.24 -2.93 -8.73
CA HIS A 209 -1.06 -2.47 -9.86
C HIS A 209 -0.68 -1.08 -10.35
N PHE A 210 -0.71 -0.89 -11.67
CA PHE A 210 -0.29 0.34 -12.33
C PHE A 210 -1.14 0.66 -13.55
N ASN A 211 -1.68 1.87 -13.65
CA ASN A 211 -2.27 2.32 -14.91
C ASN A 211 -1.19 2.81 -15.88
N ALA A 212 -1.38 2.46 -17.15
CA ALA A 212 -0.59 2.97 -18.26
C ALA A 212 -1.50 3.50 -19.39
N PHE A 213 -1.28 4.74 -19.83
CA PHE A 213 -2.04 5.37 -20.92
C PHE A 213 -1.28 6.54 -21.58
N PRO A 214 -1.43 6.81 -22.88
CA PRO A 214 -2.27 6.10 -23.82
C PRO A 214 -1.52 4.89 -24.40
N LEU A 215 -2.27 3.88 -24.81
CA LEU A 215 -1.73 2.66 -25.41
C LEU A 215 -2.40 2.36 -26.76
N GLU A 216 -1.77 1.49 -27.56
CA GLU A 216 -2.39 0.96 -28.78
C GLU A 216 -3.40 -0.14 -28.41
N PRO A 217 -4.67 -0.11 -28.88
CA PRO A 217 -5.70 -1.11 -28.56
C PRO A 217 -5.28 -2.56 -28.86
N TRP A 218 -4.52 -2.77 -29.93
CA TRP A 218 -4.02 -4.09 -30.37
C TRP A 218 -2.54 -4.30 -30.03
N GLY A 219 -1.98 -3.45 -29.16
CA GLY A 219 -0.59 -3.55 -28.70
C GLY A 219 -0.34 -4.76 -27.80
N GLU A 220 0.93 -5.13 -27.63
CA GLU A 220 1.33 -6.14 -26.65
C GLU A 220 1.10 -5.61 -25.23
N VAL A 221 0.60 -6.47 -24.34
CA VAL A 221 0.45 -6.18 -22.91
C VAL A 221 1.73 -6.53 -22.14
N VAL A 222 1.91 -5.92 -20.97
CA VAL A 222 3.02 -6.27 -20.07
C VAL A 222 2.88 -7.72 -19.58
N ASP A 223 4.02 -8.38 -19.38
CA ASP A 223 4.05 -9.72 -18.76
C ASP A 223 3.42 -9.69 -17.37
N VAL A 224 2.35 -10.46 -17.19
CA VAL A 224 1.58 -10.56 -15.94
C VAL A 224 2.39 -11.14 -14.77
N GLN A 225 3.58 -11.70 -15.03
CA GLN A 225 4.51 -12.18 -14.01
C GLN A 225 5.62 -11.18 -13.69
N SER A 226 5.56 -9.95 -14.23
CA SER A 226 6.57 -8.92 -13.98
C SER A 226 6.67 -8.61 -12.48
N SER A 227 7.89 -8.67 -11.94
CA SER A 227 8.17 -8.35 -10.54
C SER A 227 9.20 -7.23 -10.36
N ASN A 228 9.70 -6.62 -11.44
CA ASN A 228 10.78 -5.62 -11.38
C ASN A 228 10.32 -4.27 -11.94
N GLY A 229 10.12 -3.30 -11.04
CA GLY A 229 9.63 -1.96 -11.36
C GLY A 229 10.47 -1.24 -12.42
N PRO A 230 11.81 -1.11 -12.25
CA PRO A 230 12.66 -0.43 -13.22
C PRO A 230 12.57 -1.00 -14.64
N ARG A 231 12.54 -2.33 -14.78
CA ARG A 231 12.41 -2.99 -16.09
C ARG A 231 11.03 -2.78 -16.68
N MET A 232 9.98 -2.95 -15.87
CA MET A 232 8.60 -2.79 -16.29
C MET A 232 8.31 -1.38 -16.76
N PHE A 233 8.68 -0.36 -15.98
CA PHE A 233 8.41 1.04 -16.33
C PHE A 233 9.11 1.42 -17.63
N ARG A 234 10.39 1.03 -17.82
CA ARG A 234 11.09 1.25 -19.09
C ARG A 234 10.44 0.56 -20.30
N ALA A 235 9.75 -0.57 -20.09
CA ALA A 235 8.99 -1.23 -21.14
C ALA A 235 7.73 -0.42 -21.45
N VAL A 236 6.95 -0.06 -20.42
CA VAL A 236 5.73 0.74 -20.54
C VAL A 236 6.00 2.08 -21.25
N ARG A 237 7.09 2.79 -20.93
CA ARG A 237 7.46 4.05 -21.60
C ARG A 237 7.62 3.94 -23.12
N LYS A 238 7.82 2.73 -23.66
CA LYS A 238 7.95 2.45 -25.10
C LYS A 238 6.65 2.01 -25.77
N MET A 239 5.59 1.77 -25.02
CA MET A 239 4.31 1.25 -25.51
C MET A 239 3.35 2.34 -26.00
N GLY A 240 3.75 3.61 -25.91
CA GLY A 240 2.90 4.73 -26.27
C GLY A 240 2.51 4.79 -27.73
N THR A 241 1.33 5.33 -27.97
CA THR A 241 0.76 5.60 -29.30
C THR A 241 0.86 7.09 -29.66
N GLY A 242 0.76 7.42 -30.96
CA GLY A 242 0.65 8.81 -31.42
C GLY A 242 1.85 9.71 -31.09
N GLY A 243 3.01 9.13 -30.78
CA GLY A 243 4.19 9.87 -30.33
C GLY A 243 4.09 10.38 -28.88
N VAL A 244 3.11 9.91 -28.11
CA VAL A 244 2.91 10.25 -26.70
C VAL A 244 3.53 9.15 -25.84
N THR A 245 4.49 9.50 -24.99
CA THR A 245 4.99 8.56 -23.97
C THR A 245 3.87 8.27 -22.97
N PRO A 246 3.62 7.02 -22.56
CA PRO A 246 2.57 6.73 -21.59
C PRO A 246 2.83 7.39 -20.24
N VAL A 247 1.76 7.80 -19.56
CA VAL A 247 1.69 8.01 -18.13
C VAL A 247 1.84 6.65 -17.44
N ILE A 248 2.57 6.61 -16.32
CA ILE A 248 2.59 5.48 -15.39
C ILE A 248 2.03 5.98 -14.07
N GLN A 249 0.90 5.43 -13.65
CA GLN A 249 0.25 5.73 -12.37
C GLN A 249 0.40 4.53 -11.44
N VAL A 250 0.76 4.77 -10.18
CA VAL A 250 0.66 3.74 -9.13
C VAL A 250 -0.75 3.75 -8.57
N ASN A 251 -1.45 2.63 -8.67
CA ASN A 251 -2.80 2.48 -8.18
C ASN A 251 -2.80 2.01 -6.72
N HIS A 252 -3.83 2.41 -5.96
CA HIS A 252 -4.11 2.01 -4.58
C HIS A 252 -2.87 1.57 -3.77
N PRO A 253 -1.89 2.47 -3.56
CA PRO A 253 -0.48 2.10 -3.32
C PRO A 253 -0.19 1.40 -2.00
N ARG A 254 -1.17 1.33 -1.09
CA ARG A 254 -1.09 0.72 0.24
C ARG A 254 -2.23 -0.29 0.50
N TRP A 255 -3.01 -0.67 -0.52
CA TRP A 255 -4.03 -1.71 -0.42
C TRP A 255 -3.41 -3.11 -0.35
N GLU A 256 -3.47 -3.73 0.83
CA GLU A 256 -2.84 -5.03 1.09
C GLU A 256 -3.09 -6.08 -0.02
N ALA A 257 -2.04 -6.85 -0.32
CA ALA A 257 -1.93 -7.90 -1.34
C ALA A 257 -1.71 -7.43 -2.78
N ILE A 258 -2.08 -6.20 -3.13
CA ILE A 258 -1.96 -5.65 -4.49
C ILE A 258 -1.17 -4.34 -4.54
N ASP A 259 -0.51 -3.98 -3.43
CA ASP A 259 0.12 -2.68 -3.23
C ASP A 259 1.62 -2.61 -3.50
N TYR A 260 2.00 -1.71 -4.42
CA TYR A 260 3.39 -1.49 -4.79
C TYR A 260 4.27 -0.99 -3.63
N PHE A 261 3.80 -0.04 -2.82
CA PHE A 261 4.66 0.60 -1.82
C PHE A 261 5.11 -0.37 -0.74
N ARG A 262 4.30 -1.35 -0.35
CA ARG A 262 4.74 -2.40 0.58
C ARG A 262 5.59 -3.45 -0.10
N ILE A 263 5.17 -3.93 -1.29
CA ILE A 263 5.86 -5.04 -1.96
C ILE A 263 7.27 -4.63 -2.37
N ALA A 264 7.43 -3.40 -2.87
CA ALA A 264 8.72 -2.83 -3.22
C ALA A 264 9.33 -1.99 -2.07
N GLY A 265 8.91 -2.20 -0.82
CA GLY A 265 9.66 -1.78 0.37
C GLY A 265 9.76 -0.27 0.65
N LEU A 266 8.83 0.56 0.19
CA LEU A 266 8.76 1.97 0.56
C LEU A 266 8.44 2.11 2.06
N ASP A 267 9.41 2.60 2.82
CA ASP A 267 9.26 2.90 4.25
C ASP A 267 8.36 4.15 4.42
N PRO A 268 7.22 4.02 5.11
CA PRO A 268 6.26 5.10 5.29
C PRO A 268 6.75 6.22 6.22
N ILE A 269 7.91 6.07 6.88
CA ILE A 269 8.51 7.11 7.73
C ILE A 269 9.59 7.88 6.97
N THR A 270 10.30 7.23 6.04
CA THR A 270 11.43 7.87 5.34
C THR A 270 11.09 8.28 3.92
N GLY A 271 10.12 7.65 3.25
CA GLY A 271 9.85 7.84 1.83
C GLY A 271 10.94 7.27 0.91
N GLU A 272 11.73 6.31 1.41
CA GLU A 272 12.77 5.59 0.66
C GLU A 272 12.49 4.09 0.64
N SER A 273 13.05 3.43 -0.37
CA SER A 273 13.11 1.98 -0.45
C SER A 273 14.53 1.55 -0.81
N ALA A 274 14.99 0.49 -0.14
CA ALA A 274 16.23 -0.19 -0.48
C ALA A 274 16.00 -1.40 -1.41
N ASP A 275 14.75 -1.67 -1.79
CA ASP A 275 14.39 -2.81 -2.64
C ASP A 275 14.86 -2.58 -4.08
N THR A 276 15.48 -3.58 -4.69
CA THR A 276 15.95 -3.50 -6.09
C THR A 276 14.82 -3.48 -7.13
N ASP A 277 13.61 -3.88 -6.73
CA ASP A 277 12.40 -3.83 -7.55
C ASP A 277 11.66 -2.49 -7.42
N TRP A 278 12.10 -1.61 -6.51
CA TRP A 278 11.62 -0.23 -6.40
C TRP A 278 12.11 0.64 -7.56
N SER A 279 11.22 1.53 -8.02
CA SER A 279 11.46 2.54 -9.03
C SER A 279 10.57 3.74 -8.74
N ILE A 280 11.17 4.91 -8.69
CA ILE A 280 10.45 6.19 -8.57
C ILE A 280 9.98 6.74 -9.94
N ASP A 281 10.27 6.05 -11.05
CA ASP A 281 9.98 6.50 -12.44
C ASP A 281 8.50 6.33 -12.86
N PHE A 282 7.58 6.59 -11.92
CA PHE A 282 6.14 6.77 -12.18
C PHE A 282 5.79 8.27 -12.21
N ASP A 283 4.68 8.64 -12.82
CA ASP A 283 4.26 10.04 -12.96
C ASP A 283 3.20 10.45 -11.94
N SER A 284 2.35 9.52 -11.51
CA SER A 284 1.26 9.80 -10.59
C SER A 284 0.99 8.69 -9.59
N VAL A 285 0.31 9.05 -8.50
CA VAL A 285 -0.04 8.16 -7.40
C VAL A 285 -1.47 8.43 -6.92
N GLU A 286 -2.25 7.37 -6.73
CA GLU A 286 -3.60 7.48 -6.19
C GLU A 286 -3.58 7.78 -4.68
N ILE A 287 -3.88 9.02 -4.30
CA ILE A 287 -4.07 9.41 -2.89
C ILE A 287 -5.52 9.18 -2.42
N PHE A 288 -6.45 9.04 -3.38
CA PHE A 288 -7.83 8.63 -3.15
C PHE A 288 -8.18 7.51 -4.15
N ASN A 289 -8.73 6.41 -3.67
CA ASN A 289 -9.21 5.31 -4.51
C ASN A 289 -10.58 4.84 -4.01
N GLU A 290 -11.50 4.59 -4.95
CA GLU A 290 -12.92 4.30 -4.73
C GLU A 290 -13.69 5.41 -3.98
N ASN A 291 -15.02 5.28 -3.87
CA ASN A 291 -15.84 6.21 -3.09
C ASN A 291 -15.29 6.42 -1.67
N PRO A 292 -14.84 5.38 -0.93
CA PRO A 292 -14.35 5.57 0.44
C PRO A 292 -13.07 6.40 0.54
N GLY A 293 -12.25 6.50 -0.52
CA GLY A 293 -10.95 7.16 -0.46
C GLY A 293 -9.93 6.31 0.28
N TRP A 294 -9.76 5.06 -0.16
CA TRP A 294 -8.76 4.14 0.38
C TRP A 294 -7.35 4.72 0.22
N GLY A 295 -6.47 4.38 1.16
CA GLY A 295 -5.11 4.93 1.24
C GLY A 295 -5.00 6.34 1.83
N TYR A 296 -6.08 7.14 1.88
CA TYR A 296 -5.95 8.52 2.37
C TYR A 296 -5.65 8.61 3.87
N TYR A 297 -6.41 7.89 4.70
CA TYR A 297 -6.22 7.85 6.16
C TYR A 297 -5.25 6.73 6.54
N ASP A 298 -4.46 6.97 7.58
CA ASP A 298 -3.53 5.99 8.14
C ASP A 298 -4.25 5.03 9.11
N ALA A 299 -4.00 3.72 8.98
CA ALA A 299 -4.69 2.69 9.77
C ALA A 299 -4.31 2.68 11.25
N GLU A 300 -3.13 3.20 11.59
CA GLU A 300 -2.58 3.15 12.94
C GLU A 300 -2.98 4.38 13.76
N THR A 301 -3.43 5.45 13.10
CA THR A 301 -3.71 6.75 13.76
C THR A 301 -5.13 7.29 13.52
N SER A 302 -5.85 6.76 12.53
CA SER A 302 -7.23 7.17 12.26
C SER A 302 -8.24 6.29 12.99
N ASP A 303 -9.33 6.89 13.46
CA ASP A 303 -10.51 6.17 13.97
C ASP A 303 -11.46 5.75 12.83
N ARG A 304 -11.24 6.24 11.60
CA ARG A 304 -12.03 5.89 10.43
C ARG A 304 -11.65 4.51 9.92
N PHE A 305 -12.65 3.74 9.49
CA PHE A 305 -12.41 2.47 8.82
C PHE A 305 -11.63 2.68 7.51
N VAL A 306 -10.51 1.97 7.32
CA VAL A 306 -9.60 2.12 6.17
C VAL A 306 -9.47 0.84 5.31
N GLY A 307 -10.38 -0.13 5.51
CA GLY A 307 -10.29 -1.42 4.82
C GLY A 307 -8.99 -2.15 5.18
N THR A 308 -8.24 -2.58 4.16
CA THR A 308 -6.92 -3.22 4.32
C THR A 308 -5.76 -2.28 3.99
N SER A 309 -6.02 -0.98 3.80
CA SER A 309 -4.96 0.03 3.68
C SER A 309 -4.18 0.14 4.98
N ARG A 310 -2.84 0.20 4.93
CA ARG A 310 -2.00 0.20 6.14
C ARG A 310 -1.53 1.58 6.59
N HIS A 311 -1.00 2.36 5.67
CA HIS A 311 -0.40 3.67 5.95
C HIS A 311 -1.04 4.74 5.06
N SER A 312 -0.93 6.00 5.48
CA SER A 312 -1.42 7.12 4.66
C SER A 312 -0.56 7.33 3.41
N VAL A 313 -1.19 7.17 2.25
CA VAL A 313 -0.61 7.49 0.94
C VAL A 313 -0.41 9.00 0.78
N LEU A 314 -1.21 9.83 1.47
CA LEU A 314 -0.96 11.28 1.52
C LEU A 314 0.41 11.58 2.15
N GLU A 315 0.72 10.92 3.27
CA GLU A 315 2.02 11.08 3.93
C GLU A 315 3.17 10.46 3.13
N ASP A 316 2.94 9.35 2.42
CA ASP A 316 3.91 8.83 1.45
C ASP A 316 4.20 9.88 0.36
N TRP A 317 3.16 10.48 -0.21
CA TRP A 317 3.29 11.50 -1.26
C TRP A 317 4.03 12.76 -0.76
N HIS A 318 3.72 13.27 0.43
CA HIS A 318 4.46 14.38 1.04
C HIS A 318 5.95 14.07 1.17
N GLN A 319 6.31 12.86 1.60
CA GLN A 319 7.71 12.47 1.77
C GLN A 319 8.45 12.32 0.44
N LEU A 320 7.78 11.77 -0.58
CA LEU A 320 8.31 11.71 -1.94
C LEU A 320 8.60 13.13 -2.47
N LEU A 321 7.66 14.07 -2.30
CA LEU A 321 7.85 15.48 -2.67
C LEU A 321 9.00 16.12 -1.88
N ASN A 322 9.09 15.88 -0.57
CA ASN A 322 10.13 16.41 0.30
C ASN A 322 11.54 15.90 -0.05
N ARG A 323 11.62 14.79 -0.79
CA ARG A 323 12.86 14.22 -1.37
C ARG A 323 13.10 14.64 -2.82
N GLY A 324 12.25 15.48 -3.37
CA GLY A 324 12.41 16.06 -4.70
C GLY A 324 11.74 15.28 -5.82
N ALA A 325 10.99 14.23 -5.50
CA ALA A 325 10.16 13.59 -6.51
C ALA A 325 9.11 14.58 -7.04
N ARG A 326 8.76 14.45 -8.31
CA ARG A 326 7.74 15.27 -9.01
C ARG A 326 6.61 14.36 -9.43
N ILE A 327 5.89 13.84 -8.43
CA ILE A 327 4.80 12.88 -8.61
C ILE A 327 3.47 13.60 -8.43
N THR A 328 2.56 13.38 -9.37
CA THR A 328 1.22 13.95 -9.35
C THR A 328 0.28 13.13 -8.48
N ALA A 329 -0.27 13.73 -7.44
CA ALA A 329 -1.37 13.14 -6.69
C ALA A 329 -2.64 13.15 -7.54
N VAL A 330 -3.30 12.00 -7.63
CA VAL A 330 -4.58 11.82 -8.33
C VAL A 330 -5.55 11.05 -7.45
N GLY A 331 -6.82 11.05 -7.83
CA GLY A 331 -7.82 10.19 -7.22
C GLY A 331 -8.76 9.66 -8.27
N ASN A 332 -9.00 8.35 -8.24
CA ASN A 332 -9.82 7.68 -9.24
C ASN A 332 -10.82 6.73 -8.61
N SER A 333 -11.90 6.43 -9.35
CA SER A 333 -12.99 5.63 -8.80
C SER A 333 -12.69 4.15 -8.66
N ASP A 334 -11.75 3.62 -9.46
CA ASP A 334 -11.52 2.17 -9.58
C ASP A 334 -12.84 1.43 -9.81
N SER A 335 -13.71 2.08 -10.60
CA SER A 335 -15.09 1.67 -10.66
C SER A 335 -15.19 0.37 -11.42
N HIS A 336 -15.76 -0.63 -10.74
CA HIS A 336 -16.13 -1.94 -11.29
C HIS A 336 -17.65 -2.09 -11.45
N THR A 337 -18.41 -1.15 -10.90
CA THR A 337 -19.86 -1.27 -10.76
C THR A 337 -20.60 -0.02 -11.23
N VAL A 338 -21.89 -0.14 -11.52
CA VAL A 338 -22.72 1.01 -11.88
C VAL A 338 -23.18 1.82 -10.64
N ASN A 339 -23.44 1.18 -9.48
CA ASN A 339 -24.09 1.85 -8.34
C ASN A 339 -23.37 1.74 -6.98
N VAL A 340 -22.25 1.01 -6.88
CA VAL A 340 -21.48 0.90 -5.63
C VAL A 340 -20.28 1.82 -5.68
N ASN A 341 -19.27 1.51 -6.50
CA ASN A 341 -18.14 2.38 -6.80
C ASN A 341 -18.47 3.15 -8.07
N LEU A 342 -18.75 4.45 -7.93
CA LEU A 342 -19.31 5.26 -9.01
C LEU A 342 -18.18 5.83 -9.88
N ALA A 343 -18.34 5.79 -11.21
CA ALA A 343 -17.40 6.45 -12.11
C ALA A 343 -17.23 7.93 -11.71
N GLY A 344 -15.99 8.42 -11.63
CA GLY A 344 -15.70 9.83 -11.32
C GLY A 344 -15.90 10.22 -9.85
N TRP A 345 -15.91 9.24 -8.93
CA TRP A 345 -15.92 9.49 -7.49
C TRP A 345 -14.81 8.67 -6.81
N PRO A 346 -13.65 9.29 -6.53
CA PRO A 346 -13.24 10.66 -6.86
C PRO A 346 -12.92 10.86 -8.35
N ARG A 347 -12.75 12.13 -8.74
CA ARG A 347 -12.31 12.54 -10.09
C ARG A 347 -11.15 13.51 -10.06
N ASN A 348 -10.57 13.77 -11.22
CA ASN A 348 -9.47 14.69 -11.44
C ASN A 348 -9.89 15.84 -12.36
N TYR A 349 -9.43 17.05 -12.09
CA TYR A 349 -9.56 18.19 -12.98
C TYR A 349 -8.18 18.67 -13.45
N PHE A 350 -8.09 18.98 -14.74
CA PHE A 350 -6.87 19.47 -15.37
C PHE A 350 -7.21 20.55 -16.42
N PRO A 351 -6.30 21.51 -16.65
CA PRO A 351 -6.54 22.57 -17.62
C PRO A 351 -6.50 22.02 -19.04
N VAL A 352 -7.36 22.56 -19.90
CA VAL A 352 -7.45 22.18 -21.31
C VAL A 352 -7.51 23.39 -22.23
N SER A 353 -6.89 23.24 -23.41
CA SER A 353 -6.95 24.21 -24.51
C SER A 353 -8.28 24.16 -25.28
N ASN A 354 -8.98 23.03 -25.18
CA ASN A 354 -10.30 22.78 -25.73
C ASN A 354 -11.10 21.95 -24.72
N ASP A 355 -12.21 22.48 -24.22
CA ASP A 355 -13.09 21.84 -23.23
C ASP A 355 -14.30 21.13 -23.87
N GLN A 356 -14.34 21.02 -25.21
CA GLN A 356 -15.34 20.20 -25.89
C GLN A 356 -15.09 18.71 -25.62
N PRO A 357 -16.05 17.98 -25.01
CA PRO A 357 -15.94 16.53 -24.86
C PRO A 357 -15.74 15.86 -26.23
N GLY A 358 -15.00 14.75 -26.27
CA GLY A 358 -14.68 14.09 -27.54
C GLY A 358 -13.50 14.69 -28.31
N GLN A 359 -12.99 15.87 -27.92
CA GLN A 359 -12.00 16.63 -28.69
C GLN A 359 -10.80 17.13 -27.86
N ILE A 360 -10.58 16.57 -26.68
CA ILE A 360 -9.45 16.92 -25.81
C ILE A 360 -8.21 16.16 -26.31
N PRO A 361 -7.10 16.84 -26.66
CA PRO A 361 -5.91 16.15 -27.15
C PRO A 361 -5.35 15.16 -26.11
N VAL A 362 -5.20 13.89 -26.47
CA VAL A 362 -4.63 12.85 -25.59
C VAL A 362 -3.27 13.24 -25.04
N LYS A 363 -2.44 13.89 -25.86
CA LYS A 363 -1.14 14.40 -25.43
C LYS A 363 -1.28 15.41 -24.29
N GLU A 364 -2.27 16.30 -24.36
CA GLU A 364 -2.51 17.32 -23.34
C GLU A 364 -2.90 16.68 -22.01
N ILE A 365 -3.79 15.68 -22.02
CA ILE A 365 -4.15 14.89 -20.83
C ILE A 365 -2.91 14.26 -20.17
N CYS A 366 -2.01 13.71 -20.98
CA CYS A 366 -0.82 13.05 -20.45
C CYS A 366 0.24 14.04 -19.95
N ASP A 367 0.39 15.16 -20.65
CA ASP A 367 1.31 16.23 -20.26
C ASP A 367 0.86 16.86 -18.94
N THR A 368 -0.44 17.10 -18.72
CA THR A 368 -0.93 17.70 -17.47
C THR A 368 -0.68 16.79 -16.27
N VAL A 369 -0.89 15.47 -16.42
CA VAL A 369 -0.52 14.49 -15.38
C VAL A 369 0.99 14.52 -15.11
N LYS A 370 1.84 14.49 -16.14
CA LYS A 370 3.30 14.48 -15.96
C LYS A 370 3.88 15.78 -15.40
N ASN A 371 3.19 16.88 -15.64
CA ASN A 371 3.61 18.20 -15.18
C ASN A 371 2.96 18.60 -13.84
N GLY A 372 2.18 17.73 -13.19
CA GLY A 372 1.57 18.06 -11.89
C GLY A 372 0.45 19.10 -11.97
N GLN A 373 -0.24 19.21 -13.11
CA GLN A 373 -1.26 20.24 -13.38
C GLN A 373 -2.68 19.76 -13.06
N VAL A 374 -2.81 18.84 -12.11
CA VAL A 374 -4.07 18.15 -11.77
C VAL A 374 -4.47 18.50 -10.34
N PHE A 375 -5.76 18.58 -10.06
CA PHE A 375 -6.27 18.42 -8.69
C PHE A 375 -7.32 17.31 -8.65
N THR A 376 -7.43 16.63 -7.52
CA THR A 376 -8.40 15.54 -7.32
C THR A 376 -9.47 15.95 -6.31
N THR A 377 -10.71 15.46 -6.49
CA THR A 377 -11.87 15.93 -5.73
C THR A 377 -13.03 14.94 -5.63
N TYR A 378 -13.78 15.03 -4.52
CA TYR A 378 -15.13 14.49 -4.29
C TYR A 378 -16.19 15.60 -4.30
N GLY A 379 -15.98 16.71 -5.01
CA GLY A 379 -16.98 17.76 -5.10
C GLY A 379 -16.42 19.15 -5.28
N PRO A 380 -15.66 19.68 -4.31
CA PRO A 380 -15.16 21.05 -4.38
C PRO A 380 -14.29 21.25 -5.63
N PHE A 381 -14.57 22.32 -6.37
CA PHE A 381 -13.79 22.76 -7.53
C PHE A 381 -12.87 23.90 -7.09
N ILE A 382 -11.57 23.77 -7.34
CA ILE A 382 -10.55 24.71 -6.84
C ILE A 382 -9.87 25.42 -8.01
N LYS A 383 -9.84 26.76 -7.95
CA LYS A 383 -8.91 27.60 -8.71
C LYS A 383 -7.82 28.07 -7.75
N PHE A 384 -6.58 27.67 -8.01
CA PHE A 384 -5.44 27.86 -7.11
C PHE A 384 -4.26 28.49 -7.86
N SER A 385 -3.61 29.48 -7.26
CA SER A 385 -2.35 30.02 -7.79
C SER A 385 -1.47 30.58 -6.69
N VAL A 386 -0.15 30.52 -6.90
CA VAL A 386 0.86 31.18 -6.07
C VAL A 386 1.62 32.15 -6.96
N ASN A 387 1.71 33.42 -6.57
CA ASN A 387 2.29 34.50 -7.39
C ASN A 387 1.80 34.51 -8.86
N GLY A 388 0.54 34.10 -9.10
CA GLY A 388 -0.07 34.01 -10.42
C GLY A 388 0.33 32.79 -11.26
N LYS A 389 1.04 31.81 -10.68
CA LYS A 389 1.38 30.53 -11.31
C LYS A 389 0.54 29.39 -10.75
N GLY A 390 0.23 28.41 -11.58
CA GLY A 390 -0.59 27.25 -11.25
C GLY A 390 0.22 26.03 -10.78
N MET A 391 -0.49 24.93 -10.55
CA MET A 391 0.08 23.65 -10.13
C MET A 391 1.16 23.18 -11.12
N GLY A 392 2.21 22.56 -10.62
CA GLY A 392 3.35 22.08 -11.40
C GLY A 392 4.40 23.14 -11.74
N GLU A 393 4.03 24.43 -11.69
CA GLU A 393 4.95 25.52 -12.00
C GLU A 393 5.86 25.89 -10.82
N THR A 394 6.94 26.62 -11.12
CA THR A 394 7.84 27.20 -10.13
C THR A 394 7.62 28.72 -10.02
N VAL A 395 7.66 29.23 -8.79
CA VAL A 395 7.66 30.65 -8.47
C VAL A 395 8.90 31.04 -7.68
N GLN A 396 9.36 32.27 -7.86
CA GLN A 396 10.34 32.86 -6.97
C GLN A 396 9.63 33.55 -5.80
N ALA A 397 10.11 33.37 -4.57
CA ALA A 397 9.58 34.08 -3.40
C ALA A 397 10.09 35.52 -3.33
N GLU A 398 9.25 36.44 -2.84
CA GLU A 398 9.63 37.83 -2.60
C GLU A 398 9.70 38.10 -1.09
N ARG A 399 10.90 38.39 -0.59
CA ARG A 399 11.14 38.68 0.84
C ARG A 399 10.63 37.54 1.75
N ALA A 400 11.01 36.30 1.44
CA ALA A 400 10.65 35.09 2.19
C ALA A 400 9.13 34.87 2.32
N ALA A 401 8.39 35.22 1.27
CA ALA A 401 6.94 35.02 1.22
C ALA A 401 6.43 34.93 -0.22
N VAL A 402 5.28 34.30 -0.39
CA VAL A 402 4.54 34.24 -1.66
C VAL A 402 3.09 34.65 -1.44
N ARG A 403 2.43 35.05 -2.52
CA ARG A 403 1.00 35.41 -2.54
C ARG A 403 0.20 34.21 -3.03
N LEU A 404 -0.54 33.59 -2.13
CA LEU A 404 -1.52 32.56 -2.44
C LEU A 404 -2.85 33.22 -2.80
N LYS A 405 -3.46 32.82 -3.92
CA LYS A 405 -4.85 33.11 -4.25
C LYS A 405 -5.60 31.79 -4.41
N VAL A 406 -6.73 31.67 -3.72
CA VAL A 406 -7.60 30.50 -3.78
C VAL A 406 -9.04 30.94 -4.03
N GLU A 407 -9.70 30.23 -4.93
CA GLU A 407 -11.12 30.35 -5.20
C GLU A 407 -11.73 28.95 -5.18
N VAL A 408 -12.77 28.77 -4.38
CA VAL A 408 -13.43 27.48 -4.14
C VAL A 408 -14.88 27.61 -4.58
N HIS A 409 -15.31 26.67 -5.42
CA HIS A 409 -16.71 26.52 -5.82
C HIS A 409 -17.20 25.13 -5.40
N ALA A 410 -18.50 25.01 -5.13
CA ALA A 410 -19.15 23.72 -4.94
C ALA A 410 -20.64 23.84 -5.29
N ALA A 411 -21.22 22.77 -5.84
CA ALA A 411 -22.66 22.70 -6.04
C ALA A 411 -23.40 22.89 -4.70
N ASP A 412 -24.63 23.39 -4.75
CA ASP A 412 -25.40 23.78 -3.56
C ASP A 412 -25.60 22.65 -2.53
N TRP A 413 -25.57 21.39 -2.98
CA TRP A 413 -25.70 20.20 -2.15
C TRP A 413 -24.38 19.70 -1.55
N ILE A 414 -23.23 20.23 -1.99
CA ILE A 414 -21.89 19.83 -1.54
C ILE A 414 -21.41 20.82 -0.48
N ASP A 415 -21.03 20.27 0.67
CA ASP A 415 -20.55 21.05 1.81
C ASP A 415 -19.06 21.42 1.70
N VAL A 416 -18.69 22.57 2.27
CA VAL A 416 -17.30 23.04 2.35
C VAL A 416 -17.13 23.91 3.60
N ASP A 417 -16.30 23.46 4.53
CA ASP A 417 -16.07 24.14 5.81
C ASP A 417 -14.76 24.90 5.88
N ARG A 418 -13.73 24.43 5.16
CA ARG A 418 -12.35 24.93 5.36
C ARG A 418 -11.43 24.68 4.17
N VAL A 419 -10.45 25.58 4.07
CA VAL A 419 -9.29 25.48 3.20
C VAL A 419 -8.03 25.39 4.06
N LEU A 420 -7.21 24.37 3.83
CA LEU A 420 -5.94 24.13 4.52
C LEU A 420 -4.79 24.42 3.55
N VAL A 421 -3.93 25.37 3.91
CA VAL A 421 -2.72 25.69 3.14
C VAL A 421 -1.59 24.82 3.66
N ILE A 422 -1.00 24.03 2.77
CA ILE A 422 0.05 23.05 3.08
C ILE A 422 1.38 23.56 2.51
N VAL A 423 2.43 23.58 3.34
CA VAL A 423 3.81 23.89 2.95
C VAL A 423 4.69 22.74 3.42
N ASP A 424 5.37 22.09 2.48
CA ASP A 424 6.29 20.96 2.74
C ASP A 424 5.65 19.80 3.55
N GLY A 425 4.32 19.65 3.50
CA GLY A 425 3.53 18.65 4.23
C GLY A 425 2.85 19.17 5.50
N ASP A 426 3.26 20.34 6.00
CA ASP A 426 2.66 20.94 7.19
C ASP A 426 1.51 21.89 6.82
N VAL A 427 0.37 21.79 7.53
CA VAL A 427 -0.70 22.79 7.46
C VAL A 427 -0.24 24.06 8.17
N VAL A 428 0.01 25.13 7.42
CA VAL A 428 0.51 26.42 7.95
C VAL A 428 -0.59 27.46 8.17
N GLU A 429 -1.73 27.31 7.51
CA GLU A 429 -2.89 28.19 7.65
C GLU A 429 -4.17 27.37 7.43
N THR A 430 -5.18 27.61 8.27
CA THR A 430 -6.55 27.10 8.11
C THR A 430 -7.47 28.30 7.87
N ILE A 431 -8.06 28.38 6.68
CA ILE A 431 -9.00 29.43 6.29
C ILE A 431 -10.41 28.87 6.42
N PRO A 432 -11.24 29.37 7.36
CA PRO A 432 -12.63 28.93 7.46
C PRO A 432 -13.42 29.42 6.25
N VAL A 433 -14.30 28.55 5.74
CA VAL A 433 -15.25 28.88 4.68
C VAL A 433 -16.58 29.27 5.32
N PRO A 434 -17.27 30.33 4.84
CA PRO A 434 -18.59 30.68 5.35
C PRO A 434 -19.59 29.54 5.16
N ASP A 435 -20.37 29.22 6.21
CA ASP A 435 -21.51 28.30 6.13
C ASP A 435 -22.58 28.90 5.20
N SER A 436 -22.54 28.49 3.94
CA SER A 436 -23.35 29.00 2.85
C SER A 436 -23.51 27.92 1.78
N ARG A 437 -24.68 27.90 1.12
CA ARG A 437 -24.95 27.05 -0.05
C ARG A 437 -24.83 27.80 -1.40
N GLU A 438 -24.25 29.00 -1.40
CA GLU A 438 -23.88 29.73 -2.63
C GLU A 438 -22.75 29.04 -3.42
N ILE A 439 -22.85 29.00 -4.75
CA ILE A 439 -21.91 28.27 -5.61
C ILE A 439 -20.44 28.66 -5.38
N VAL A 440 -20.16 29.97 -5.28
CA VAL A 440 -18.83 30.47 -4.90
C VAL A 440 -18.71 30.40 -3.39
N ARG A 441 -17.96 29.42 -2.89
CA ARG A 441 -17.76 29.17 -1.45
C ARG A 441 -16.77 30.15 -0.83
N LEU A 442 -15.68 30.43 -1.54
CA LEU A 442 -14.61 31.29 -1.04
C LEU A 442 -13.84 31.93 -2.19
N ILE A 443 -13.49 33.22 -2.03
CA ILE A 443 -12.40 33.86 -2.79
C ILE A 443 -11.51 34.53 -1.75
N ASP A 444 -10.27 34.05 -1.60
CA ASP A 444 -9.33 34.55 -0.59
C ASP A 444 -7.93 34.73 -1.19
N GLU A 445 -7.17 35.66 -0.63
CA GLU A 445 -5.78 35.93 -0.98
C GLU A 445 -4.95 36.14 0.29
N ARG A 446 -3.90 35.34 0.45
CA ARG A 446 -3.00 35.35 1.62
C ARG A 446 -1.55 35.54 1.22
N LYS A 447 -0.80 36.15 2.13
CA LYS A 447 0.66 36.14 2.08
C LYS A 447 1.16 34.98 2.94
N ILE A 448 1.75 33.97 2.31
CA ILE A 448 2.27 32.78 2.99
C ILE A 448 3.77 32.94 3.20
N PRO A 449 4.27 32.89 4.45
CA PRO A 449 5.71 32.93 4.70
C PRO A 449 6.37 31.62 4.24
N VAL A 450 7.47 31.74 3.52
CA VAL A 450 8.28 30.62 3.04
C VAL A 450 9.75 30.91 3.34
N ARG A 451 10.38 30.05 4.13
CA ARG A 451 11.72 30.31 4.68
C ARG A 451 12.84 29.72 3.81
N THR A 452 12.53 28.65 3.11
CA THR A 452 13.44 27.88 2.25
C THR A 452 12.68 27.38 1.04
N ASP A 453 13.41 26.92 0.03
CA ASP A 453 12.84 26.20 -1.10
C ASP A 453 11.94 25.06 -0.63
N GLY A 454 10.92 24.77 -1.43
CA GLY A 454 9.91 23.79 -1.09
C GLY A 454 8.72 23.84 -2.01
N TRP A 455 7.55 23.52 -1.48
CA TRP A 455 6.32 23.45 -2.26
C TRP A 455 5.09 23.86 -1.44
N ILE A 456 4.06 24.34 -2.14
CA ILE A 456 2.78 24.75 -1.56
C ILE A 456 1.63 24.04 -2.27
N ALA A 457 0.71 23.46 -1.50
CA ALA A 457 -0.54 22.89 -1.98
C ALA A 457 -1.72 23.36 -1.12
N VAL A 458 -2.95 23.10 -1.59
CA VAL A 458 -4.18 23.42 -0.88
C VAL A 458 -5.07 22.19 -0.79
N ARG A 459 -5.65 21.98 0.39
CA ARG A 459 -6.70 21.01 0.64
C ARG A 459 -7.99 21.70 1.04
N VAL A 460 -9.12 21.24 0.52
CA VAL A 460 -10.46 21.76 0.84
C VAL A 460 -11.29 20.63 1.41
N GLU A 461 -12.01 20.87 2.50
CA GLU A 461 -12.78 19.84 3.23
C GLU A 461 -14.18 20.34 3.59
N GLY A 462 -15.17 19.44 3.53
CA GLY A 462 -16.50 19.57 4.11
C GLY A 462 -16.80 18.39 5.05
N ASP A 463 -17.76 18.58 5.96
CA ASP A 463 -18.08 17.64 7.04
C ASP A 463 -19.43 16.90 6.82
N ASP A 464 -20.28 17.37 5.91
CA ASP A 464 -21.52 16.67 5.54
C ASP A 464 -21.30 15.53 4.52
N SER A 465 -22.11 14.47 4.62
CA SER A 465 -22.09 13.35 3.69
C SER A 465 -22.64 13.72 2.30
N LEU A 466 -22.03 13.16 1.24
CA LEU A 466 -22.51 13.21 -0.14
C LEU A 466 -23.70 12.25 -0.42
N ALA A 467 -24.14 11.50 0.58
CA ALA A 467 -25.32 10.65 0.47
C ALA A 467 -26.60 11.47 0.28
N PRO A 468 -27.60 10.96 -0.47
CA PRO A 468 -27.68 9.61 -1.03
C PRO A 468 -27.08 9.47 -2.43
N ILE A 469 -26.47 10.52 -2.98
CA ILE A 469 -25.96 10.56 -4.36
C ILE A 469 -24.70 9.70 -4.47
N VAL A 470 -23.72 9.94 -3.61
CA VAL A 470 -22.62 8.99 -3.40
C VAL A 470 -23.00 8.12 -2.20
N PRO A 471 -23.17 6.80 -2.39
CA PRO A 471 -23.68 5.95 -1.33
C PRO A 471 -22.64 5.78 -0.22
N ASP A 472 -23.03 6.17 1.00
CA ASP A 472 -22.33 5.75 2.20
C ASP A 472 -22.42 4.22 2.32
N LYS A 473 -21.27 3.58 2.55
CA LYS A 473 -21.17 2.13 2.74
C LYS A 473 -20.44 1.82 4.02
N ASP A 474 -19.11 1.86 3.99
CA ASP A 474 -18.27 1.52 5.13
C ASP A 474 -18.07 2.73 6.07
N ARG A 475 -18.17 3.94 5.52
CA ARG A 475 -18.14 5.23 6.23
C ARG A 475 -18.85 6.31 5.42
N PRO A 476 -19.18 7.47 6.03
CA PRO A 476 -19.63 8.65 5.31
C PRO A 476 -18.62 9.09 4.26
N ILE A 477 -19.07 9.38 3.04
CA ILE A 477 -18.23 9.97 1.99
C ILE A 477 -18.36 11.48 2.08
N LEU A 478 -17.23 12.15 2.35
CA LEU A 478 -17.20 13.59 2.62
C LEU A 478 -16.60 14.36 1.44
N PRO A 479 -17.06 15.60 1.17
CA PRO A 479 -16.42 16.51 0.24
C PRO A 479 -14.95 16.75 0.63
N ILE A 480 -14.06 16.45 -0.29
CA ILE A 480 -12.63 16.76 -0.14
C ILE A 480 -12.02 17.02 -1.50
N ALA A 481 -11.08 17.96 -1.57
CA ALA A 481 -10.27 18.21 -2.75
C ALA A 481 -8.83 18.50 -2.37
N MET A 482 -7.88 18.07 -3.21
CA MET A 482 -6.44 18.23 -3.00
C MET A 482 -5.77 18.68 -4.28
N THR A 483 -5.06 19.81 -4.23
CA THR A 483 -4.26 20.31 -5.37
C THR A 483 -2.89 19.68 -5.41
N ASN A 484 -2.31 19.56 -6.62
CA ASN A 484 -0.87 19.35 -6.73
C ASN A 484 -0.09 20.64 -6.42
N PRO A 485 1.23 20.56 -6.18
CA PRO A 485 1.97 21.69 -5.63
C PRO A 485 2.32 22.76 -6.66
N VAL A 486 2.44 24.01 -6.22
CA VAL A 486 3.33 25.00 -6.85
C VAL A 486 4.68 24.95 -6.11
N TYR A 487 5.77 24.89 -6.86
CA TYR A 487 7.12 24.83 -6.31
C TYR A 487 7.67 26.24 -6.06
N VAL A 488 8.41 26.43 -4.96
CA VAL A 488 8.89 27.73 -4.53
C VAL A 488 10.41 27.73 -4.46
N ASP A 489 11.04 28.58 -5.28
CA ASP A 489 12.45 28.94 -5.25
C ASP A 489 12.60 30.19 -4.35
N VAL A 490 13.15 30.02 -3.16
CA VAL A 490 13.29 31.10 -2.17
C VAL A 490 14.63 31.82 -2.31
N ASP A 491 15.70 31.11 -2.65
CA ASP A 491 17.04 31.70 -2.76
C ASP A 491 17.32 32.38 -4.11
N GLY A 492 16.49 32.11 -5.12
CA GLY A 492 16.53 32.72 -6.45
C GLY A 492 17.58 32.13 -7.38
N ASP A 493 18.05 30.91 -7.14
CA ASP A 493 19.07 30.24 -7.96
C ASP A 493 18.51 29.63 -9.26
N GLY A 494 17.19 29.64 -9.45
CA GLY A 494 16.49 29.09 -10.60
C GLY A 494 16.19 27.60 -10.49
N ARG A 495 16.40 26.98 -9.32
CA ARG A 495 16.06 25.60 -8.99
C ARG A 495 15.22 25.60 -7.72
N VAL A 496 14.53 24.48 -7.48
CA VAL A 496 13.80 24.28 -6.24
C VAL A 496 14.44 23.11 -5.53
N THR A 497 15.23 23.42 -4.52
CA THR A 497 15.89 22.43 -3.67
C THR A 497 14.85 21.74 -2.80
N ALA A 498 14.87 20.40 -2.77
CA ALA A 498 13.90 19.63 -1.99
C ALA A 498 14.11 19.84 -0.47
N PRO A 499 13.06 19.85 0.36
CA PRO A 499 13.15 20.06 1.81
C PRO A 499 14.21 19.23 2.56
N VAL A 500 14.41 17.95 2.21
CA VAL A 500 15.48 17.11 2.78
C VAL A 500 16.87 17.60 2.36
N GLU A 501 17.03 18.01 1.10
CA GLU A 501 18.29 18.56 0.59
C GLU A 501 18.58 19.96 1.14
N VAL A 502 17.55 20.79 1.32
CA VAL A 502 17.66 22.08 2.04
C VAL A 502 18.20 21.86 3.45
N ALA A 503 17.66 20.87 4.16
CA ALA A 503 18.13 20.53 5.50
C ALA A 503 19.58 20.03 5.50
N ARG A 504 19.95 19.17 4.54
CA ARG A 504 21.32 18.67 4.36
C ARG A 504 22.30 19.80 4.11
N ASN A 505 22.01 20.65 3.13
CA ASN A 505 22.84 21.82 2.81
C ASN A 505 23.01 22.75 4.02
N TRP A 506 21.97 22.93 4.83
CA TRP A 506 22.09 23.72 6.05
C TRP A 506 23.01 23.04 7.08
N LEU A 507 22.85 21.73 7.31
CA LEU A 507 23.66 20.93 8.23
C LEU A 507 25.13 20.80 7.81
N GLU A 508 25.44 20.90 6.52
CA GLU A 508 26.82 20.90 6.04
C GLU A 508 27.52 22.26 6.21
N ASN A 509 26.75 23.36 6.28
CA ASN A 509 27.29 24.72 6.28
C ASN A 509 27.19 25.46 7.62
N PHE A 510 26.40 24.97 8.59
CA PHE A 510 26.28 25.62 9.90
C PHE A 510 27.60 25.58 10.69
N SER A 511 27.78 26.52 11.60
CA SER A 511 29.07 26.77 12.26
C SER A 511 29.49 25.74 13.33
N GLY A 512 28.71 24.67 13.51
CA GLY A 512 28.85 23.74 14.64
C GLY A 512 28.32 24.29 15.98
N ASN A 513 27.65 25.45 15.97
CA ASN A 513 27.13 26.09 17.18
C ASN A 513 25.76 25.50 17.58
N GLU A 514 25.66 24.95 18.79
CA GLU A 514 24.43 24.34 19.31
C GLU A 514 23.26 25.34 19.44
N ILE A 515 23.53 26.62 19.73
CA ILE A 515 22.50 27.66 19.81
C ILE A 515 21.88 27.92 18.42
N GLU A 516 22.73 27.92 17.38
CA GLU A 516 22.29 28.07 15.99
C GLU A 516 21.47 26.85 15.55
N LEU A 517 21.95 25.64 15.87
CA LEU A 517 21.24 24.38 15.62
C LEU A 517 19.87 24.34 16.31
N HIS A 518 19.81 24.76 17.57
CA HIS A 518 18.56 24.79 18.33
C HIS A 518 17.58 25.82 17.75
N ALA A 519 18.05 27.02 17.39
CA ALA A 519 17.22 28.04 16.77
C ALA A 519 16.64 27.57 15.43
N GLU A 520 17.45 26.88 14.62
CA GLU A 520 17.01 26.31 13.35
C GLU A 520 15.96 25.20 13.55
N TRP A 521 16.19 24.29 14.50
CA TRP A 521 15.21 23.24 14.85
C TRP A 521 13.86 23.82 15.29
N GLN A 522 13.87 24.85 16.14
CA GLN A 522 12.65 25.50 16.62
C GLN A 522 11.91 26.27 15.53
N ALA A 523 12.63 26.80 14.52
CA ALA A 523 12.04 27.52 13.40
C ALA A 523 11.33 26.62 12.38
N ARG A 524 11.61 25.31 12.39
CA ARG A 524 11.03 24.32 11.46
C ARG A 524 9.71 23.76 11.98
N GLN A 525 8.77 23.57 11.06
CA GLN A 525 7.53 22.82 11.28
C GLN A 525 7.79 21.29 11.32
N PRO A 526 6.85 20.46 11.77
CA PRO A 526 7.08 19.02 11.93
C PRO A 526 7.67 18.28 10.72
N HIS A 527 7.14 18.44 9.51
CA HIS A 527 7.71 17.80 8.31
C HIS A 527 9.09 18.37 7.94
N GLN A 528 9.33 19.65 8.22
CA GLN A 528 10.64 20.27 8.04
C GLN A 528 11.68 19.78 9.06
N ARG A 529 11.27 19.42 10.28
CA ARG A 529 12.12 18.74 11.28
C ARG A 529 12.41 17.31 10.88
N VAL A 530 11.41 16.59 10.35
CA VAL A 530 11.60 15.26 9.76
C VAL A 530 12.59 15.31 8.62
N SER A 531 12.50 16.32 7.75
CA SER A 531 13.49 16.54 6.69
C SER A 531 14.91 16.74 7.23
N MET A 532 15.06 17.39 8.39
CA MET A 532 16.34 17.55 9.08
C MET A 532 16.87 16.24 9.67
N LEU A 533 15.98 15.37 10.17
CA LEU A 533 16.36 14.02 10.62
C LEU A 533 16.76 13.13 9.44
N HIS A 534 16.00 13.15 8.33
CA HIS A 534 16.32 12.40 7.10
C HIS A 534 17.58 12.89 6.38
N ALA A 535 17.99 14.13 6.63
CA ALA A 535 19.27 14.65 6.14
C ALA A 535 20.48 14.06 6.88
N CYS A 536 20.29 13.44 8.05
CA CYS A 536 21.36 12.83 8.83
C CYS A 536 21.77 11.47 8.22
N ASP A 537 22.97 11.37 7.67
CA ASP A 537 23.47 10.17 6.98
C ASP A 537 24.60 9.44 7.75
N GLN A 538 25.18 10.06 8.77
CA GLN A 538 26.30 9.52 9.55
C GLN A 538 26.18 9.86 11.04
N ASP A 539 26.67 8.99 11.91
CA ASP A 539 26.72 9.21 13.36
C ASP A 539 27.69 10.35 13.72
N SER A 540 27.18 11.37 14.42
CA SER A 540 27.95 12.49 14.96
C SER A 540 27.27 13.08 16.20
N GLU A 541 27.97 13.91 16.97
CA GLU A 541 27.40 14.61 18.15
C GLU A 541 26.20 15.49 17.77
N THR A 542 26.27 16.20 16.64
CA THR A 542 25.16 16.98 16.08
C THR A 542 23.95 16.09 15.79
N VAL A 543 24.18 14.95 15.11
CA VAL A 543 23.10 14.03 14.75
C VAL A 543 22.47 13.42 16.00
N ARG A 544 23.26 12.95 16.96
CA ARG A 544 22.74 12.45 18.25
C ARG A 544 21.92 13.50 19.00
N THR A 545 22.32 14.77 18.94
CA THR A 545 21.57 15.89 19.51
C THR A 545 20.22 16.08 18.82
N LEU A 546 20.18 16.06 17.48
CA LEU A 546 18.94 16.16 16.70
C LEU A 546 18.02 14.96 16.94
N LEU A 547 18.56 13.75 17.00
CA LEU A 547 17.80 12.54 17.30
C LEU A 547 17.19 12.62 18.70
N LEU A 548 17.92 13.15 19.69
CA LEU A 548 17.40 13.34 21.04
C LEU A 548 16.25 14.35 21.06
N TRP A 549 16.40 15.51 20.39
CA TRP A 549 15.32 16.49 20.27
C TRP A 549 14.12 15.94 19.50
N GLY A 550 14.37 15.18 18.43
CA GLY A 550 13.34 14.53 17.64
C GLY A 550 12.55 13.51 18.46
N LEU A 551 13.22 12.66 19.23
CA LEU A 551 12.57 11.73 20.16
C LEU A 551 11.81 12.46 21.27
N GLN A 552 12.18 13.69 21.64
CA GLN A 552 11.47 14.51 22.63
C GLN A 552 10.33 15.35 22.03
N ASP A 553 10.22 15.43 20.70
CA ASP A 553 9.22 16.24 20.00
C ASP A 553 7.78 15.72 20.27
N PRO A 554 6.79 16.61 20.47
CA PRO A 554 5.40 16.19 20.66
C PRO A 554 4.78 15.55 19.41
N SER A 555 5.28 15.86 18.21
CA SER A 555 4.73 15.33 16.95
C SER A 555 5.10 13.86 16.76
N ARG A 556 4.08 13.02 16.50
CA ARG A 556 4.25 11.60 16.16
C ARG A 556 5.17 11.38 14.98
N LEU A 557 5.00 12.20 13.94
CA LEU A 557 5.82 12.15 12.75
C LEU A 557 7.31 12.34 13.08
N VAL A 558 7.62 13.34 13.91
CA VAL A 558 9.02 13.71 14.23
C VAL A 558 9.70 12.65 15.09
N TRP A 559 9.06 12.17 16.17
CA TRP A 559 9.71 11.17 17.02
C TRP A 559 9.80 9.79 16.36
N LEU A 560 8.89 9.44 15.44
CA LEU A 560 9.03 8.23 14.60
C LEU A 560 10.20 8.35 13.63
N ALA A 561 10.35 9.50 12.96
CA ALA A 561 11.49 9.77 12.09
C ALA A 561 12.82 9.69 12.87
N ALA A 562 12.86 10.22 14.10
CA ALA A 562 14.05 10.14 14.94
C ALA A 562 14.38 8.71 15.35
N ALA A 563 13.37 7.91 15.75
CA ALA A 563 13.57 6.49 16.06
C ALA A 563 14.05 5.71 14.82
N ARG A 564 13.40 5.90 13.67
CA ARG A 564 13.78 5.25 12.41
C ARG A 564 15.19 5.65 11.95
N THR A 565 15.56 6.92 12.09
CA THR A 565 16.92 7.39 11.75
C THR A 565 17.96 6.80 12.71
N THR A 566 17.64 6.71 14.01
CA THR A 566 18.49 6.02 15.00
C THR A 566 18.70 4.54 14.65
N GLU A 567 17.64 3.89 14.16
CA GLU A 567 17.71 2.51 13.67
C GLU A 567 18.67 2.40 12.47
N LEU A 568 18.46 3.21 11.43
CA LEU A 568 19.19 3.16 10.16
C LEU A 568 20.68 3.51 10.30
N LEU A 569 21.01 4.44 11.18
CA LEU A 569 22.40 4.79 11.50
C LEU A 569 23.08 3.82 12.47
N GLU A 570 22.36 2.77 12.91
CA GLU A 570 22.85 1.76 13.86
C GLU A 570 23.45 2.36 15.15
N ILE A 571 22.87 3.47 15.63
CA ILE A 571 23.33 4.12 16.86
C ILE A 571 22.81 3.30 18.05
N ARG A 572 23.68 2.45 18.61
CA ARG A 572 23.34 1.52 19.71
C ARG A 572 24.05 1.85 21.02
N ASN A 573 25.04 2.74 21.01
CA ASN A 573 25.93 3.01 22.15
C ASN A 573 25.71 4.38 22.81
N ASP A 574 24.51 4.96 22.70
CA ASP A 574 24.18 6.27 23.28
C ASP A 574 23.13 6.18 24.40
N SER A 575 23.59 6.35 25.64
CA SER A 575 22.72 6.24 26.82
C SER A 575 21.62 7.31 26.93
N ALA A 576 21.76 8.46 26.26
CA ALA A 576 20.73 9.48 26.27
C ALA A 576 19.59 9.11 25.31
N LEU A 577 19.94 8.70 24.09
CA LEU A 577 18.97 8.19 23.11
C LEU A 577 18.25 6.94 23.61
N THR A 578 18.99 5.96 24.15
CA THR A 578 18.39 4.74 24.70
C THR A 578 17.38 5.03 25.80
N ARG A 579 17.70 5.94 26.74
CA ARG A 579 16.75 6.34 27.80
C ARG A 579 15.49 6.97 27.24
N GLU A 580 15.62 7.79 26.20
CA GLU A 580 14.47 8.46 25.60
C GLU A 580 13.60 7.49 24.78
N LEU A 581 14.20 6.56 24.03
CA LEU A 581 13.49 5.47 23.34
C LEU A 581 12.68 4.63 24.35
N VAL A 582 13.30 4.25 25.47
CA VAL A 582 12.63 3.50 26.54
C VAL A 582 11.48 4.30 27.13
N ARG A 583 11.71 5.59 27.45
CA ARG A 583 10.66 6.49 27.96
C ARG A 583 9.47 6.58 27.01
N ARG A 584 9.71 6.63 25.70
CA ARG A 584 8.66 6.63 24.68
C ARG A 584 7.92 5.31 24.63
N PHE A 585 8.63 4.18 24.64
CA PHE A 585 8.02 2.86 24.66
C PHE A 585 7.11 2.64 25.87
N GLU A 586 7.45 3.20 27.03
CA GLU A 586 6.64 3.14 28.25
C GLU A 586 5.42 4.08 28.25
N SER A 587 5.23 4.87 27.18
CA SER A 587 4.04 5.73 27.04
C SER A 587 2.78 4.94 26.73
N HIS A 588 1.64 5.45 27.16
CA HIS A 588 0.35 4.81 26.95
C HIS A 588 -0.20 5.14 25.56
N GLY A 589 -0.92 4.20 24.94
CA GLY A 589 -1.63 4.44 23.68
C GLY A 589 -0.77 4.33 22.41
N LEU A 590 0.40 3.68 22.48
CA LEU A 590 1.17 3.37 21.28
C LEU A 590 0.51 2.28 20.46
N ASP A 591 0.41 2.53 19.15
CA ASP A 591 -0.01 1.57 18.14
C ASP A 591 1.09 0.52 17.86
N ALA A 592 0.71 -0.57 17.18
CA ALA A 592 1.61 -1.70 16.93
C ALA A 592 2.81 -1.30 16.05
N TRP A 593 2.59 -0.39 15.10
CA TRP A 593 3.64 0.12 14.23
C TRP A 593 4.66 0.95 15.02
N ALA A 594 4.19 1.89 15.84
CA ALA A 594 5.03 2.70 16.71
C ALA A 594 5.90 1.86 17.66
N LEU A 595 5.31 0.82 18.26
CA LEU A 595 6.05 -0.12 19.10
C LEU A 595 7.17 -0.81 18.31
N SER A 596 6.86 -1.31 17.10
CA SER A 596 7.85 -1.94 16.22
C SER A 596 9.02 -1.02 15.91
N VAL A 597 8.75 0.24 15.55
CA VAL A 597 9.78 1.24 15.23
C VAL A 597 10.68 1.52 16.44
N LEU A 598 10.10 1.74 17.62
CA LEU A 598 10.87 2.01 18.84
C LEU A 598 11.74 0.82 19.25
N LEU A 599 11.20 -0.40 19.16
CA LEU A 599 11.93 -1.62 19.50
C LEU A 599 13.13 -1.85 18.58
N ARG A 600 12.97 -1.59 17.27
CA ARG A 600 14.07 -1.73 16.30
C ARG A 600 15.15 -0.67 16.45
N ALA A 601 14.80 0.53 16.92
CA ALA A 601 15.74 1.60 17.20
C ALA A 601 16.59 1.37 18.47
N MET A 602 16.07 0.59 19.42
CA MET A 602 16.76 0.29 20.68
C MET A 602 17.92 -0.70 20.50
N PRO A 603 18.92 -0.68 21.40
CA PRO A 603 19.94 -1.70 21.43
C PRO A 603 19.38 -3.05 21.88
N PRO A 604 19.93 -4.20 21.40
CA PRO A 604 19.39 -5.53 21.65
C PRO A 604 19.14 -5.86 23.12
N GLU A 605 19.99 -5.37 24.01
CA GLU A 605 19.86 -5.53 25.47
C GLU A 605 18.60 -4.87 26.06
N GLU A 606 18.06 -3.85 25.40
CA GLU A 606 16.82 -3.19 25.80
C GLU A 606 15.61 -3.72 25.02
N SER A 607 15.76 -3.96 23.71
CA SER A 607 14.64 -4.40 22.86
C SER A 607 14.26 -5.86 23.10
N GLY A 608 15.23 -6.77 23.24
CA GLY A 608 14.98 -8.20 23.37
C GLY A 608 14.05 -8.56 24.55
N PRO A 609 14.37 -8.14 25.79
CA PRO A 609 13.50 -8.40 26.93
C PRO A 609 12.09 -7.84 26.77
N ARG A 610 11.95 -6.65 26.18
CA ARG A 610 10.66 -5.99 25.95
C ARG A 610 9.81 -6.70 24.91
N VAL A 611 10.43 -7.19 23.82
CA VAL A 611 9.74 -8.03 22.84
C VAL A 611 9.23 -9.32 23.50
N ALA A 612 10.09 -9.98 24.29
CA ALA A 612 9.71 -11.21 24.99
C ALA A 612 8.56 -11.00 25.99
N GLU A 613 8.54 -9.87 26.69
CA GLU A 613 7.46 -9.49 27.60
C GLU A 613 6.15 -9.16 26.85
N LEU A 614 6.22 -8.37 25.78
CA LEU A 614 5.06 -8.01 24.96
C LEU A 614 4.39 -9.27 24.38
N LEU A 615 5.18 -10.12 23.74
CA LEU A 615 4.70 -11.36 23.16
C LEU A 615 4.23 -12.34 24.24
N GLY A 616 4.94 -12.45 25.36
CA GLY A 616 4.55 -13.33 26.46
C GLY A 616 3.24 -12.92 27.17
N SER A 617 2.89 -11.63 27.17
CA SER A 617 1.69 -11.11 27.83
C SER A 617 0.45 -11.05 26.93
N LYS A 618 0.63 -10.73 25.65
CA LYS A 618 -0.46 -10.44 24.70
C LYS A 618 -0.41 -11.28 23.42
N GLY A 619 0.55 -12.19 23.28
CA GLY A 619 0.74 -12.98 22.07
C GLY A 619 1.09 -12.13 20.85
N LYS A 620 0.83 -12.66 19.65
CA LYS A 620 1.07 -11.98 18.36
C LYS A 620 0.22 -10.71 18.19
N GLU A 621 -0.89 -10.59 18.91
CA GLU A 621 -1.77 -9.42 18.84
C GLU A 621 -1.09 -8.14 19.35
N ALA A 622 -0.07 -8.24 20.21
CA ALA A 622 0.67 -7.06 20.71
C ALA A 622 1.23 -6.17 19.60
N LEU A 623 1.66 -6.79 18.50
CA LEU A 623 2.33 -6.12 17.39
C LEU A 623 1.64 -6.42 16.05
N GLY A 624 0.54 -7.16 16.08
CA GLY A 624 -0.29 -7.50 14.93
C GLY A 624 0.54 -7.96 13.73
N ILE A 625 0.31 -7.32 12.58
CA ILE A 625 1.01 -7.59 11.32
C ILE A 625 2.51 -7.27 11.35
N HIS A 626 2.97 -6.44 12.29
CA HIS A 626 4.37 -6.03 12.44
C HIS A 626 5.21 -7.05 13.21
N THR A 627 4.59 -8.07 13.80
CA THR A 627 5.25 -9.11 14.59
C THR A 627 6.41 -9.77 13.84
N ARG A 628 6.32 -9.97 12.52
CA ARG A 628 7.44 -10.58 11.77
C ARG A 628 8.69 -9.71 11.74
N GLN A 629 8.55 -8.39 11.73
CA GLN A 629 9.67 -7.46 11.61
C GLN A 629 10.55 -7.39 12.85
N ILE A 630 10.01 -7.79 14.01
CA ILE A 630 10.68 -7.74 15.32
C ILE A 630 11.13 -9.13 15.80
N LEU A 631 10.86 -10.21 15.06
CA LEU A 631 11.27 -11.58 15.42
C LEU A 631 12.79 -11.74 15.54
N THR A 632 13.54 -10.94 14.79
CA THR A 632 15.01 -10.90 14.85
C THR A 632 15.52 -10.30 16.16
N LEU A 633 14.70 -9.48 16.83
CA LEU A 633 15.04 -8.86 18.11
C LEU A 633 14.80 -9.78 19.31
N LEU A 634 14.06 -10.88 19.13
CA LEU A 634 13.80 -11.82 20.22
C LEU A 634 15.13 -12.35 20.79
N PRO A 635 15.27 -12.40 22.12
CA PRO A 635 16.48 -12.95 22.75
C PRO A 635 16.52 -14.46 22.58
N GLY A 636 17.68 -15.04 22.91
CA GLY A 636 17.85 -16.48 22.96
C GLY A 636 17.90 -17.16 21.59
N GLN A 637 17.68 -18.47 21.58
CA GLN A 637 18.02 -19.33 20.45
C GLN A 637 16.93 -20.36 20.15
N PHE A 638 16.80 -20.69 18.86
CA PHE A 638 16.06 -21.87 18.45
C PHE A 638 16.76 -23.13 18.94
N VAL A 639 15.97 -24.12 19.38
CA VAL A 639 16.47 -25.48 19.53
C VAL A 639 16.81 -26.01 18.16
N ARG A 640 18.10 -26.19 17.89
CA ARG A 640 18.57 -26.69 16.59
C ARG A 640 18.57 -28.21 16.47
N ARG A 641 18.52 -28.92 17.61
CA ARG A 641 18.78 -30.36 17.68
C ARG A 641 17.86 -31.00 18.70
N MET A 642 17.01 -31.92 18.26
CA MET A 642 16.15 -32.73 19.14
C MET A 642 16.33 -34.21 18.87
N PHE A 643 16.15 -35.04 19.89
CA PHE A 643 15.91 -36.46 19.68
C PHE A 643 14.49 -36.65 19.15
N VAL A 644 14.28 -37.55 18.20
CA VAL A 644 12.97 -37.81 17.58
C VAL A 644 12.66 -39.31 17.53
N SER A 645 11.39 -39.67 17.68
CA SER A 645 10.89 -41.04 17.49
C SER A 645 10.77 -41.40 16.00
N GLU A 646 10.47 -42.67 15.71
CA GLU A 646 9.83 -43.02 14.44
C GLU A 646 8.38 -42.47 14.42
N PRO A 647 7.76 -42.25 13.25
CA PRO A 647 6.36 -41.81 13.16
C PRO A 647 5.41 -42.87 13.76
N ILE A 648 4.73 -42.54 14.85
CA ILE A 648 3.84 -43.49 15.56
C ILE A 648 2.42 -43.39 14.97
N PRO A 649 1.82 -44.48 14.46
CA PRO A 649 0.54 -44.44 13.75
C PRO A 649 -0.63 -43.90 14.59
N GLY A 650 -1.51 -43.10 13.99
CA GLY A 650 -2.70 -42.50 14.56
C GLY A 650 -2.44 -41.06 15.01
N GLY A 651 -2.93 -40.08 14.26
CA GLY A 651 -2.78 -38.64 14.48
C GLY A 651 -3.89 -38.00 15.34
N GLY A 652 -3.94 -36.67 15.35
CA GLY A 652 -4.91 -35.86 16.11
C GLY A 652 -4.80 -36.01 17.64
N GLU A 653 -5.79 -35.48 18.35
CA GLU A 653 -5.85 -35.49 19.82
C GLU A 653 -5.76 -36.92 20.40
N GLU A 654 -6.55 -37.86 19.85
CA GLU A 654 -6.54 -39.26 20.30
C GLU A 654 -5.16 -39.90 20.13
N GLY A 655 -4.47 -39.58 19.03
CA GLY A 655 -3.11 -39.99 18.76
C GLY A 655 -2.13 -39.49 19.81
N ILE A 656 -2.13 -38.18 20.08
CA ILE A 656 -1.25 -37.55 21.06
C ILE A 656 -1.49 -38.15 22.45
N ARG A 657 -2.74 -38.26 22.90
CA ARG A 657 -3.07 -38.81 24.23
C ARG A 657 -2.65 -40.26 24.37
N ARG A 658 -2.86 -41.08 23.32
CA ARG A 658 -2.39 -42.46 23.28
C ARG A 658 -0.87 -42.52 23.41
N VAL A 659 -0.14 -41.78 22.58
CA VAL A 659 1.34 -41.77 22.58
C VAL A 659 1.90 -41.25 23.91
N LEU A 660 1.26 -40.25 24.53
CA LEU A 660 1.67 -39.75 25.84
C LEU A 660 1.60 -40.84 26.93
N SER A 661 0.58 -41.69 26.88
CA SER A 661 0.38 -42.82 27.82
C SER A 661 1.33 -44.00 27.59
N MET A 662 2.07 -44.04 26.49
CA MET A 662 3.05 -45.08 26.19
C MET A 662 4.30 -44.92 27.08
N SER A 663 4.90 -46.04 27.47
CA SER A 663 6.18 -46.04 28.19
C SER A 663 7.29 -45.45 27.30
N ALA A 664 8.35 -44.90 27.90
CA ALA A 664 9.48 -44.36 27.13
C ALA A 664 10.16 -45.42 26.23
N GLU A 665 10.05 -46.70 26.59
CA GLU A 665 10.55 -47.84 25.81
C GLU A 665 9.72 -48.07 24.54
N ASP A 666 8.42 -47.77 24.59
CA ASP A 666 7.48 -47.94 23.46
C ASP A 666 7.45 -46.74 22.50
N ARG A 667 8.04 -45.60 22.89
CA ARG A 667 8.23 -44.40 22.04
C ARG A 667 9.69 -43.94 22.01
N PRO A 668 10.63 -44.79 21.57
CA PRO A 668 12.05 -44.53 21.72
C PRO A 668 12.51 -43.39 20.80
N THR A 669 13.15 -42.36 21.36
CA THR A 669 13.68 -41.21 20.62
C THR A 669 15.17 -41.41 20.28
N GLN A 670 15.45 -42.35 19.35
CA GLN A 670 16.81 -42.80 19.05
C GLN A 670 17.54 -41.98 17.98
N ARG A 671 16.79 -41.21 17.18
CA ARG A 671 17.33 -40.40 16.08
C ARG A 671 17.50 -38.95 16.53
N VAL A 672 18.33 -38.20 15.81
CA VAL A 672 18.47 -36.76 15.99
C VAL A 672 17.92 -36.07 14.75
N LEU A 673 17.03 -35.10 14.96
CA LEU A 673 16.48 -34.22 13.94
C LEU A 673 17.09 -32.81 14.10
N LEU A 674 17.40 -32.19 12.97
CA LEU A 674 17.94 -30.83 12.92
C LEU A 674 16.85 -29.87 12.43
N SER A 675 16.83 -28.67 12.99
CA SER A 675 15.97 -27.60 12.48
C SER A 675 16.65 -26.89 11.30
N THR A 676 15.87 -26.16 10.49
CA THR A 676 16.36 -25.11 9.58
C THR A 676 17.02 -23.97 10.36
N GLU A 677 17.65 -23.02 9.66
CA GLU A 677 18.17 -21.77 10.26
C GLU A 677 17.07 -20.87 10.83
N GLU A 678 15.84 -21.03 10.34
CA GLU A 678 14.64 -20.35 10.85
C GLU A 678 14.01 -21.07 12.05
N GLY A 679 14.55 -22.23 12.44
CA GLY A 679 14.17 -22.93 13.67
C GLY A 679 13.03 -23.94 13.50
N GLN A 680 12.68 -24.30 12.25
CA GLN A 680 11.64 -25.28 11.95
C GLN A 680 12.25 -26.68 11.76
N PHE A 681 11.65 -27.69 12.39
CA PHE A 681 11.91 -29.10 12.15
C PHE A 681 10.96 -29.61 11.06
N ASP A 682 11.49 -30.13 9.96
CA ASP A 682 10.69 -30.70 8.86
C ASP A 682 10.31 -32.16 9.18
N LEU A 683 9.13 -32.31 9.80
CA LEU A 683 8.59 -33.62 10.17
C LEU A 683 7.96 -34.33 8.97
N GLN A 684 7.53 -33.58 7.95
CA GLN A 684 7.01 -34.16 6.71
C GLN A 684 8.12 -34.92 5.97
N GLN A 685 9.25 -34.27 5.71
CA GLN A 685 10.38 -34.90 5.04
C GLN A 685 10.88 -36.08 5.88
N TYR A 686 11.09 -35.86 7.19
CA TYR A 686 11.54 -36.91 8.09
C TYR A 686 10.59 -38.12 8.08
N GLY A 687 9.28 -37.91 8.16
CA GLY A 687 8.28 -38.96 8.12
C GLY A 687 8.24 -39.72 6.79
N LYS A 688 8.32 -39.01 5.65
CA LYS A 688 8.36 -39.64 4.31
C LYS A 688 9.56 -40.58 4.16
N GLU A 689 10.74 -40.16 4.63
CA GLU A 689 11.95 -40.99 4.62
C GLU A 689 11.83 -42.24 5.50
N ARG A 690 10.87 -42.25 6.45
CA ARG A 690 10.56 -43.37 7.35
C ARG A 690 9.31 -44.15 6.96
N GLY A 691 8.71 -43.82 5.83
CA GLY A 691 7.55 -44.55 5.29
C GLY A 691 6.19 -44.14 5.86
N ARG A 692 6.12 -43.05 6.64
CA ARG A 692 4.86 -42.46 7.12
C ARG A 692 5.06 -40.99 7.48
N SER A 693 4.42 -40.10 6.76
CA SER A 693 4.26 -38.69 7.17
C SER A 693 2.88 -38.42 7.76
N ASP A 694 1.84 -39.09 7.29
CA ASP A 694 0.45 -38.74 7.60
C ASP A 694 -0.16 -39.71 8.63
N ASP A 695 -1.23 -39.27 9.30
CA ASP A 695 -1.92 -40.01 10.38
C ASP A 695 -0.91 -40.60 11.38
N CYS A 696 -0.12 -39.73 11.99
CA CYS A 696 0.92 -40.13 12.93
C CYS A 696 1.21 -39.08 14.02
N VAL A 697 2.02 -39.48 15.00
CA VAL A 697 2.57 -38.59 16.03
C VAL A 697 4.07 -38.75 16.08
N PHE A 698 4.78 -37.63 16.11
CA PHE A 698 6.21 -37.55 16.38
C PHE A 698 6.43 -37.15 17.84
N VAL A 699 7.41 -37.79 18.48
CA VAL A 699 7.85 -37.42 19.83
C VAL A 699 9.24 -36.82 19.73
N LEU A 700 9.35 -35.53 20.02
CA LEU A 700 10.62 -34.81 20.08
C LEU A 700 11.03 -34.60 21.54
N ARG A 701 12.33 -34.67 21.79
CA ARG A 701 12.89 -34.51 23.14
C ARG A 701 14.19 -33.73 23.12
N CYS A 702 14.32 -32.79 24.05
CA CYS A 702 15.59 -32.15 24.36
C CYS A 702 15.73 -31.87 25.86
N THR A 703 16.88 -31.33 26.25
CA THR A 703 17.15 -30.95 27.63
C THR A 703 17.60 -29.49 27.66
N LEU A 704 17.01 -28.69 28.55
CA LEU A 704 17.43 -27.32 28.80
C LEU A 704 18.28 -27.28 30.08
N ILE A 705 19.41 -26.60 30.02
CA ILE A 705 20.28 -26.33 31.17
C ILE A 705 20.07 -24.89 31.60
N SER A 706 19.52 -24.70 32.80
CA SER A 706 19.37 -23.38 33.41
C SER A 706 20.46 -23.14 34.46
N PRO A 707 21.12 -21.96 34.48
CA PRO A 707 22.17 -21.68 35.47
C PRO A 707 21.63 -21.41 36.89
N THR A 708 20.36 -20.98 37.00
CA THR A 708 19.65 -20.75 38.27
C THR A 708 18.22 -21.27 38.19
N ASP A 709 17.51 -21.35 39.32
CA ASP A 709 16.05 -21.37 39.29
C ASP A 709 15.58 -20.05 38.66
N ARG A 710 14.75 -20.11 37.62
CA ARG A 710 14.22 -18.93 36.90
C ARG A 710 13.00 -19.29 36.07
N THR A 711 12.19 -18.30 35.75
CA THR A 711 11.11 -18.41 34.76
C THR A 711 11.63 -17.96 33.41
N VAL A 712 11.41 -18.75 32.37
CA VAL A 712 11.78 -18.39 31.00
C VAL A 712 10.56 -18.48 30.10
N THR A 713 10.53 -17.68 29.03
CA THR A 713 9.50 -17.81 27.99
C THR A 713 10.00 -18.79 26.94
N LEU A 714 9.18 -19.80 26.62
CA LEU A 714 9.36 -20.67 25.48
C LEU A 714 8.40 -20.23 24.37
N ALA A 715 8.91 -20.12 23.15
CA ALA A 715 8.08 -19.98 21.95
C ALA A 715 8.05 -21.33 21.23
N ALA A 716 6.88 -21.92 21.07
CA ALA A 716 6.69 -23.19 20.39
C ALA A 716 5.66 -23.06 19.27
N GLY A 717 5.83 -23.87 18.24
CA GLY A 717 4.89 -23.99 17.12
C GLY A 717 4.85 -25.42 16.63
N SER A 718 3.71 -25.83 16.09
CA SER A 718 3.52 -27.18 15.56
C SER A 718 2.51 -27.19 14.43
N ASP A 719 2.60 -28.22 13.61
CA ASP A 719 1.58 -28.55 12.63
C ASP A 719 0.58 -29.56 13.22
N ASP A 720 -0.71 -29.49 12.85
CA ASP A 720 -1.76 -30.47 13.18
C ASP A 720 -1.88 -30.91 14.67
N GLY A 721 -1.65 -29.97 15.59
CA GLY A 721 -1.81 -30.14 17.03
C GLY A 721 -0.55 -30.64 17.76
N CYS A 722 -0.35 -30.18 18.99
CA CYS A 722 0.75 -30.57 19.85
C CYS A 722 0.44 -30.66 21.35
N LEU A 723 1.38 -31.31 22.05
CA LEU A 723 1.46 -31.29 23.50
C LEU A 723 2.92 -31.11 23.92
N LEU A 724 3.19 -30.08 24.70
CA LEU A 724 4.53 -29.77 25.22
C LEU A 724 4.56 -29.98 26.73
N GLN A 725 5.53 -30.75 27.21
CA GLN A 725 5.82 -30.92 28.64
C GLN A 725 7.21 -30.40 28.99
N VAL A 726 7.33 -29.79 30.16
CA VAL A 726 8.61 -29.47 30.79
C VAL A 726 8.66 -30.09 32.18
N ASN A 727 9.68 -30.91 32.44
CA ASN A 727 9.83 -31.70 33.67
C ASN A 727 8.59 -32.55 33.99
N GLY A 728 7.94 -33.09 32.97
CA GLY A 728 6.73 -33.92 33.09
C GLY A 728 5.43 -33.14 33.34
N ASN A 729 5.49 -31.82 33.49
CA ASN A 729 4.29 -30.98 33.57
C ASN A 729 3.89 -30.54 32.16
N THR A 730 2.65 -30.81 31.77
CA THR A 730 2.09 -30.30 30.52
C THR A 730 1.90 -28.80 30.61
N ILE A 731 2.50 -28.08 29.66
CA ILE A 731 2.46 -26.62 29.57
C ILE A 731 1.73 -26.12 28.32
N VAL A 732 1.58 -26.99 27.30
CA VAL A 732 0.78 -26.72 26.09
C VAL A 732 -0.06 -27.96 25.78
N GLU A 733 -1.33 -27.74 25.51
CA GLU A 733 -2.23 -28.67 24.82
C GLU A 733 -2.94 -27.86 23.74
N ASP A 734 -2.62 -28.12 22.48
CA ASP A 734 -3.30 -27.56 21.32
C ASP A 734 -3.59 -28.71 20.34
N PHE A 735 -4.82 -28.82 19.88
CA PHE A 735 -5.22 -29.88 18.96
C PHE A 735 -5.85 -29.30 17.69
N ALA A 736 -5.61 -28.01 17.41
CA ALA A 736 -6.05 -27.37 16.20
C ALA A 736 -5.25 -27.83 14.98
N ASP A 737 -5.97 -28.03 13.87
CA ASP A 737 -5.36 -28.23 12.56
C ASP A 737 -4.82 -26.87 12.06
N GLN A 738 -3.50 -26.69 12.14
CA GLN A 738 -2.82 -25.43 11.79
C GLN A 738 -1.43 -25.69 11.22
N GLY A 739 -0.90 -24.71 10.48
CA GLY A 739 0.48 -24.74 10.01
C GLY A 739 1.45 -24.28 11.09
N VAL A 740 2.71 -24.73 11.02
CA VAL A 740 3.76 -24.32 11.98
C VAL A 740 3.98 -22.81 11.97
N ASP A 741 3.73 -22.14 13.09
CA ASP A 741 4.25 -20.81 13.37
C ASP A 741 5.00 -20.82 14.72
N PRO A 742 6.31 -20.46 14.76
CA PRO A 742 7.12 -20.51 15.98
C PRO A 742 6.59 -19.71 17.18
N LEU A 743 5.63 -18.81 16.96
CA LEU A 743 5.01 -17.99 18.00
C LEU A 743 3.59 -18.43 18.38
N ASP A 744 3.08 -19.58 17.90
CA ASP A 744 1.74 -20.07 18.29
C ASP A 744 1.56 -20.21 19.79
N HIS A 745 2.65 -20.56 20.48
CA HIS A 745 2.66 -20.86 21.89
C HIS A 745 3.78 -20.09 22.58
N LEU A 746 3.43 -19.02 23.30
CA LEU A 746 4.35 -18.23 24.13
C LEU A 746 4.05 -18.49 25.61
N ILE A 747 4.83 -19.36 26.25
CA ILE A 747 4.55 -19.82 27.62
C ILE A 747 5.71 -19.52 28.56
N GLN A 748 5.38 -18.94 29.71
CA GLN A 748 6.29 -18.82 30.83
C GLN A 748 6.41 -20.15 31.59
N VAL A 749 7.62 -20.67 31.67
CA VAL A 749 7.92 -21.97 32.27
C VAL A 749 8.96 -21.79 33.38
N PRO A 750 8.69 -22.27 34.60
CA PRO A 750 9.70 -22.31 35.64
C PRO A 750 10.72 -23.40 35.34
N LEU A 751 11.97 -23.02 35.12
CA LEU A 751 13.11 -23.92 35.03
C LEU A 751 13.82 -24.01 36.37
N LYS A 752 14.25 -25.23 36.71
CA LYS A 752 15.12 -25.50 37.85
C LYS A 752 16.59 -25.34 37.45
N GLN A 753 17.41 -24.92 38.39
CA GLN A 753 18.85 -24.93 38.23
C GLN A 753 19.33 -26.33 37.79
N GLY A 754 20.12 -26.37 36.73
CA GLY A 754 20.56 -27.60 36.09
C GLY A 754 19.61 -28.06 34.98
N THR A 755 19.38 -29.36 34.90
CA THR A 755 18.72 -30.05 33.79
C THR A 755 17.20 -29.97 33.89
N ASN A 756 16.55 -29.59 32.78
CA ASN A 756 15.11 -29.59 32.61
C ASN A 756 14.77 -30.38 31.34
N GLU A 757 13.94 -31.41 31.46
CA GLU A 757 13.55 -32.24 30.31
C GLU A 757 12.38 -31.60 29.57
N VAL A 758 12.48 -31.53 28.24
CA VAL A 758 11.42 -31.07 27.35
C VAL A 758 10.95 -32.23 26.48
N LEU A 759 9.65 -32.48 26.50
CA LEU A 759 8.99 -33.48 25.66
C LEU A 759 7.94 -32.78 24.80
N PHE A 760 8.03 -32.93 23.49
CA PHE A 760 7.15 -32.26 22.53
C PHE A 760 6.51 -33.29 21.59
N LEU A 761 5.21 -33.49 21.70
CA LEU A 761 4.44 -34.41 20.85
C LEU A 761 3.75 -33.58 19.77
N ILE A 762 3.88 -33.99 18.52
CA ILE A 762 3.28 -33.31 17.37
C ILE A 762 2.50 -34.34 16.57
N ALA A 763 1.21 -34.09 16.37
CA ALA A 763 0.40 -34.89 15.48
C ALA A 763 0.57 -34.41 14.03
N ASN A 764 0.37 -35.31 13.09
CA ASN A 764 0.15 -34.96 11.69
C ASN A 764 -1.06 -35.74 11.20
N GLY A 765 -2.10 -35.03 10.79
CA GLY A 765 -3.28 -35.59 10.14
C GLY A 765 -2.97 -35.88 8.68
N SER A 766 -2.59 -34.84 7.92
CA SER A 766 -2.21 -34.97 6.50
C SER A 766 -1.47 -33.75 5.97
N GLY A 767 -0.54 -33.95 5.03
CA GLY A 767 0.05 -32.83 4.27
C GLY A 767 1.43 -32.43 4.76
N LYS A 768 1.70 -31.12 4.86
CA LYS A 768 2.95 -30.59 5.45
C LYS A 768 2.95 -30.93 6.95
N SER A 769 4.11 -30.93 7.60
CA SER A 769 4.20 -31.14 9.05
C SER A 769 5.54 -30.66 9.56
N GLY A 770 5.54 -30.02 10.73
CA GLY A 770 6.75 -29.57 11.38
C GLY A 770 6.53 -29.12 12.81
N ALA A 771 7.61 -28.66 13.42
CA ALA A 771 7.60 -28.10 14.76
C ALA A 771 8.67 -27.02 14.92
N SER A 772 8.52 -26.13 15.89
CA SER A 772 9.55 -25.18 16.28
C SER A 772 9.58 -25.01 17.79
N LEU A 773 10.76 -24.80 18.36
CA LEU A 773 10.93 -24.43 19.76
C LEU A 773 12.08 -23.43 19.90
N ARG A 774 11.80 -22.26 20.47
CA ARG A 774 12.77 -21.21 20.81
C ARG A 774 12.74 -20.95 22.30
N ILE A 775 13.92 -20.77 22.89
CA ILE A 775 14.08 -20.36 24.28
C ILE A 775 14.41 -18.88 24.26
N LEU A 776 13.59 -18.05 24.90
CA LEU A 776 13.74 -16.59 24.92
C LEU A 776 14.56 -16.15 26.13
N ASP A 777 15.70 -16.82 26.35
CA ASP A 777 16.67 -16.55 27.41
C ASP A 777 18.05 -17.04 26.94
N ASP A 778 19.00 -16.10 26.80
CA ASP A 778 20.34 -16.37 26.29
C ASP A 778 21.22 -17.20 27.25
N GLU A 779 20.85 -17.25 28.54
CA GLU A 779 21.61 -18.00 29.53
C GLU A 779 21.18 -19.49 29.59
N VAL A 780 20.05 -19.85 28.97
CA VAL A 780 19.59 -21.24 28.90
C VAL A 780 20.23 -21.96 27.71
N VAL A 781 20.94 -23.05 28.02
CA VAL A 781 21.64 -23.85 27.02
C VAL A 781 20.84 -25.10 26.68
N VAL A 782 20.70 -25.39 25.39
CA VAL A 782 20.06 -26.64 24.94
C VAL A 782 21.09 -27.76 24.90
N GLN A 783 20.97 -28.72 25.82
CA GLN A 783 21.73 -29.96 25.83
C GLN A 783 21.05 -30.99 24.92
N SER A 784 21.42 -31.00 23.65
CA SER A 784 21.04 -32.06 22.71
C SER A 784 21.97 -33.28 22.82
N ALA A 785 21.50 -34.45 22.37
CA ALA A 785 22.23 -35.72 22.20
C ALA A 785 23.77 -35.57 22.13
N GLY A 786 24.47 -36.04 23.16
CA GLY A 786 25.84 -35.61 23.47
C GLY A 786 26.90 -35.85 22.39
N GLY A 787 27.75 -34.83 22.22
CA GLY A 787 29.00 -34.85 21.45
C GLY A 787 29.74 -33.49 21.46
N SER A 788 30.31 -33.11 22.62
CA SER A 788 31.40 -32.12 22.88
C SER A 788 31.36 -30.65 22.37
N LYS A 789 31.67 -29.75 23.34
CA LYS A 789 32.19 -28.37 23.25
C LYS A 789 31.30 -27.33 22.56
N ARG A 790 31.49 -26.04 22.94
CA ARG A 790 30.91 -24.85 22.29
C ARG A 790 30.68 -25.12 20.80
N PRO A 791 29.54 -24.70 20.21
CA PRO A 791 29.29 -24.97 18.80
C PRO A 791 30.54 -24.50 18.05
N PRO A 792 31.21 -25.39 17.28
CA PRO A 792 32.15 -24.88 16.31
C PRO A 792 31.35 -23.93 15.45
N ILE A 793 31.90 -22.73 15.26
CA ILE A 793 31.52 -21.84 14.16
C ILE A 793 31.20 -22.76 12.97
N SER A 794 30.00 -22.66 12.39
CA SER A 794 29.63 -23.60 11.31
C SER A 794 30.73 -23.61 10.27
N PRO A 795 31.04 -24.73 9.57
CA PRO A 795 32.09 -24.74 8.55
C PRO A 795 31.99 -23.52 7.62
N ARG A 796 30.77 -23.13 7.24
CA ARG A 796 30.50 -21.91 6.48
C ARG A 796 30.85 -20.61 7.22
N GLN A 797 30.44 -20.44 8.47
CA GLN A 797 30.81 -19.26 9.27
C GLN A 797 32.33 -19.20 9.54
N ARG A 798 32.99 -20.34 9.66
CA ARG A 798 34.44 -20.43 9.87
C ARG A 798 35.16 -20.04 8.59
N VAL A 799 34.68 -20.53 7.46
CA VAL A 799 35.16 -20.12 6.12
C VAL A 799 35.02 -18.63 5.90
N LEU A 800 33.87 -18.03 6.21
CA LEU A 800 33.67 -16.59 6.05
C LEU A 800 34.59 -15.76 6.96
N SER A 801 34.78 -16.19 8.21
CA SER A 801 35.73 -15.55 9.14
C SER A 801 37.18 -15.69 8.68
N ASP A 802 37.57 -16.88 8.23
CA ASP A 802 38.91 -17.19 7.73
C ASP A 802 39.20 -16.38 6.45
N MET A 803 38.24 -16.31 5.53
CA MET A 803 38.31 -15.53 4.30
C MET A 803 38.42 -14.02 4.55
N ALA A 804 37.68 -13.48 5.52
CA ALA A 804 37.80 -12.08 5.90
C ALA A 804 39.21 -11.76 6.45
N ALA A 805 39.75 -12.64 7.29
CA ALA A 805 41.12 -12.51 7.81
C ALA A 805 42.17 -12.63 6.69
N LEU A 806 42.00 -13.58 5.77
CA LEU A 806 42.87 -13.76 4.59
C LEU A 806 42.81 -12.56 3.64
N HIS A 807 41.63 -12.00 3.41
CA HIS A 807 41.45 -10.81 2.58
C HIS A 807 42.11 -9.57 3.22
N ALA A 808 41.95 -9.36 4.53
CA ALA A 808 42.63 -8.29 5.26
C ALA A 808 44.16 -8.45 5.20
N ALA A 809 44.66 -9.67 5.41
CA ALA A 809 46.09 -9.97 5.30
C ALA A 809 46.61 -9.78 3.87
N ALA A 810 45.85 -10.16 2.84
CA ALA A 810 46.18 -9.90 1.43
C ALA A 810 46.21 -8.41 1.09
N THR A 811 45.32 -7.61 1.67
CA THR A 811 45.31 -6.16 1.53
C THR A 811 46.55 -5.53 2.16
N LEU A 812 46.91 -5.94 3.37
CA LEU A 812 48.16 -5.53 4.02
C LEU A 812 49.40 -5.98 3.24
N TYR A 813 49.38 -7.19 2.67
CA TYR A 813 50.45 -7.71 1.83
C TYR A 813 50.66 -6.83 0.60
N ARG A 814 49.58 -6.42 -0.09
CA ARG A 814 49.66 -5.48 -1.23
C ARG A 814 50.19 -4.11 -0.82
N LEU A 815 49.76 -3.58 0.33
CA LEU A 815 50.28 -2.31 0.84
C LEU A 815 51.78 -2.36 1.14
N ASN A 816 52.28 -3.51 1.62
CA ASN A 816 53.69 -3.68 1.98
C ASN A 816 54.59 -4.04 0.78
N GLN A 817 54.11 -4.86 -0.16
CA GLN A 817 54.91 -5.46 -1.23
C GLN A 817 54.59 -4.92 -2.64
N GLY A 818 53.54 -4.10 -2.78
CA GLY A 818 53.11 -3.51 -4.05
C GLY A 818 52.33 -4.43 -4.99
N ASN A 819 52.32 -5.75 -4.74
CA ASN A 819 51.58 -6.75 -5.50
C ASN A 819 50.68 -7.58 -4.58
N TRP A 820 49.59 -8.13 -5.11
CA TRP A 820 48.76 -9.09 -4.39
C TRP A 820 49.52 -10.41 -4.14
N PRO A 821 49.26 -11.11 -3.02
CA PRO A 821 49.76 -12.46 -2.80
C PRO A 821 49.16 -13.42 -3.82
N THR A 822 49.90 -14.47 -4.17
CA THR A 822 49.46 -15.51 -5.11
C THR A 822 48.99 -16.78 -4.42
N SER A 823 49.29 -16.92 -3.13
CA SER A 823 48.84 -18.03 -2.29
C SER A 823 48.73 -17.61 -0.84
N VAL A 824 48.00 -18.37 -0.04
CA VAL A 824 47.93 -18.18 1.42
C VAL A 824 49.31 -18.31 2.08
N ARG A 825 50.20 -19.12 1.50
CA ARG A 825 51.56 -19.30 1.99
C ARG A 825 52.38 -18.01 1.94
N ASP A 826 52.16 -17.16 0.94
CA ASP A 826 52.83 -15.85 0.83
C ASP A 826 52.50 -14.98 2.06
N LEU A 827 51.27 -15.07 2.57
CA LEU A 827 50.81 -14.35 3.76
C LEU A 827 51.44 -14.88 5.05
N VAL A 828 51.59 -16.20 5.15
CA VAL A 828 52.24 -16.87 6.28
C VAL A 828 53.73 -16.54 6.32
N GLU A 829 54.42 -16.60 5.18
CA GLU A 829 55.86 -16.27 5.08
C GLU A 829 56.15 -14.79 5.35
N ALA A 830 55.20 -13.90 5.00
CA ALA A 830 55.24 -12.48 5.36
C ALA A 830 54.83 -12.20 6.82
N ASN A 831 54.49 -13.24 7.60
CA ASN A 831 54.09 -13.14 9.00
C ASN A 831 52.85 -12.25 9.24
N LEU A 832 51.96 -12.16 8.24
CA LEU A 832 50.72 -11.38 8.28
C LEU A 832 49.52 -12.19 8.77
N ILE A 833 49.61 -13.51 8.70
CA ILE A 833 48.60 -14.43 9.20
C ILE A 833 49.27 -15.67 9.81
N GLY A 834 48.64 -16.28 10.81
CA GLY A 834 49.14 -17.49 11.47
C GLY A 834 49.01 -18.76 10.61
N ASN A 835 48.89 -19.94 11.23
CA ASN A 835 48.78 -21.24 10.54
C ASN A 835 47.42 -21.50 9.85
N LEU A 836 46.80 -20.47 9.28
CA LEU A 836 45.52 -20.57 8.60
C LEU A 836 45.73 -20.89 7.12
N THR A 837 45.96 -22.17 6.79
CA THR A 837 46.26 -22.61 5.41
C THR A 837 45.17 -23.46 4.78
N ALA A 838 44.27 -24.03 5.58
CA ALA A 838 43.22 -24.93 5.12
C ALA A 838 41.85 -24.56 5.69
N ASP A 839 40.83 -24.79 4.89
CA ASP A 839 39.43 -24.64 5.24
C ASP A 839 38.96 -25.74 6.23
N PRO A 840 37.71 -25.71 6.73
CA PRO A 840 37.20 -26.70 7.68
C PRO A 840 37.06 -28.13 7.14
N TRP A 841 37.16 -28.31 5.82
CA TRP A 841 37.08 -29.60 5.16
C TRP A 841 38.45 -30.15 4.77
N GLY A 842 39.51 -29.37 4.98
CA GLY A 842 40.90 -29.75 4.74
C GLY A 842 41.42 -29.37 3.35
N GLY A 843 40.63 -28.60 2.58
CA GLY A 843 41.05 -27.99 1.32
C GLY A 843 41.87 -26.72 1.55
N GLU A 844 42.78 -26.38 0.62
CA GLU A 844 43.52 -25.12 0.69
C GLU A 844 42.64 -23.96 0.20
N TYR A 845 42.65 -22.83 0.92
CA TYR A 845 42.04 -21.60 0.40
C TYR A 845 42.83 -21.09 -0.81
N GLN A 846 42.12 -20.63 -1.83
CA GLN A 846 42.72 -20.07 -3.04
C GLN A 846 42.67 -18.55 -2.98
N ILE A 847 43.80 -17.91 -3.33
CA ILE A 847 43.87 -16.48 -3.55
C ILE A 847 43.84 -16.25 -5.04
N VAL A 848 42.85 -15.48 -5.52
CA VAL A 848 42.69 -15.13 -6.93
C VAL A 848 42.86 -13.62 -7.08
N PRO A 849 44.07 -13.15 -7.44
CA PRO A 849 44.32 -11.74 -7.73
C PRO A 849 43.55 -11.30 -8.98
N LYS A 850 42.90 -10.15 -8.88
CA LYS A 850 42.34 -9.37 -10.00
C LYS A 850 43.02 -7.99 -10.01
N GLU A 851 42.99 -7.28 -11.14
CA GLU A 851 43.81 -6.06 -11.34
C GLU A 851 43.76 -5.06 -10.17
N GLU A 852 42.57 -4.80 -9.60
CA GLU A 852 42.41 -3.88 -8.46
C GLU A 852 41.95 -4.54 -7.15
N LYS A 853 41.59 -5.84 -7.16
CA LYS A 853 40.97 -6.55 -6.02
C LYS A 853 41.55 -7.95 -5.83
N VAL A 854 41.30 -8.57 -4.68
CA VAL A 854 41.67 -9.97 -4.42
C VAL A 854 40.45 -10.75 -3.96
N GLU A 855 40.27 -11.95 -4.50
CA GLU A 855 39.18 -12.85 -4.11
C GLU A 855 39.78 -14.04 -3.34
N ILE A 856 39.13 -14.43 -2.25
CA ILE A 856 39.46 -15.64 -1.49
C ILE A 856 38.37 -16.68 -1.75
N LEU A 857 38.78 -17.90 -2.16
CA LEU A 857 37.88 -19.00 -2.54
C LEU A 857 38.14 -20.24 -1.68
N SER A 858 37.06 -20.93 -1.30
CA SER A 858 37.06 -22.30 -0.76
C SER A 858 36.12 -23.14 -1.64
N LEU A 859 36.58 -24.33 -2.03
CA LEU A 859 35.88 -25.24 -2.94
C LEU A 859 34.90 -26.18 -2.21
N GLY A 860 34.47 -25.85 -0.99
CA GLY A 860 33.58 -26.72 -0.22
C GLY A 860 34.21 -28.06 0.17
N ALA A 861 33.37 -29.01 0.61
CA ALA A 861 33.82 -30.31 1.13
C ALA A 861 34.37 -31.30 0.08
N ASP A 862 34.03 -31.13 -1.21
CA ASP A 862 34.41 -32.02 -2.31
C ASP A 862 35.70 -31.57 -3.01
N GLY A 863 36.18 -30.37 -2.67
CA GLY A 863 37.40 -29.79 -3.21
C GLY A 863 37.33 -29.53 -4.71
N SER A 864 36.13 -29.39 -5.28
CA SER A 864 35.88 -29.26 -6.73
C SER A 864 34.93 -28.09 -7.02
N GLU A 865 35.14 -27.36 -8.12
CA GLU A 865 34.22 -26.26 -8.48
C GLU A 865 32.82 -26.76 -8.84
N GLY A 866 31.79 -26.01 -8.40
CA GLY A 866 30.40 -26.20 -8.82
C GLY A 866 29.54 -27.10 -7.94
N GLY A 867 29.97 -27.44 -6.72
CA GLY A 867 29.17 -28.20 -5.76
C GLY A 867 27.98 -27.41 -5.17
N ILE A 868 27.12 -28.09 -4.39
CA ILE A 868 25.93 -27.51 -3.75
C ILE A 868 25.85 -27.86 -2.26
N GLY A 869 25.18 -27.03 -1.46
CA GLY A 869 25.07 -27.26 -0.02
C GLY A 869 26.42 -27.10 0.70
N ILE A 870 26.88 -28.13 1.42
CA ILE A 870 28.21 -28.12 2.07
C ILE A 870 29.36 -28.28 1.07
N GLU A 871 29.05 -28.68 -0.16
CA GLU A 871 29.98 -28.81 -1.29
C GLU A 871 30.04 -27.50 -2.12
N ALA A 872 29.27 -26.47 -1.75
CA ALA A 872 29.22 -25.24 -2.54
C ALA A 872 30.51 -24.43 -2.43
N ASP A 873 30.96 -23.91 -3.58
CA ASP A 873 32.04 -22.92 -3.64
C ASP A 873 31.65 -21.66 -2.85
N ILE A 874 32.53 -21.21 -1.96
CA ILE A 874 32.35 -19.98 -1.20
C ILE A 874 33.38 -18.97 -1.68
N ARG A 875 32.91 -17.82 -2.16
CA ARG A 875 33.73 -16.72 -2.68
C ARG A 875 33.60 -15.51 -1.77
N TYR A 876 34.73 -14.88 -1.45
CA TYR A 876 34.78 -13.67 -0.64
C TYR A 876 35.62 -12.60 -1.36
N ALA A 877 34.95 -11.53 -1.80
CA ALA A 877 35.54 -10.39 -2.51
C ALA A 877 34.78 -9.09 -2.19
N PRO A 878 34.92 -8.57 -0.95
CA PRO A 878 34.26 -7.33 -0.52
C PRO A 878 34.70 -6.07 -1.29
#